data_AF-A0A074Z7A5-F1
#
_entry.id   AF-A0A074Z7A5-F1
#
_cell.length_a   1.000
_cell.length_b   1.000
_cell.length_c   1.000
_cell.angle_alpha   90.00
_cell.angle_beta   90.00
_cell.angle_gamma   90.00
#
_symmetry.space_group_name_H-M   'P 1'
#
loop_
_entity.id
_entity.type
_entity.pdbx_description
1 polymer ?
#
loop_
_entity_poly.entity_id
_entity_poly.type
_entity_poly.pdbx_seq_one_letter_code
_entity_poly.pdbx_strand_id
1 'polypeptide(L)'
;EAKEIEEAQEAGNARRLFQLICSNSPRKPPVGETIKHQNGAGVSNKEERLDRLVEYFEQWLSWPPADTNLAPTGEVEPWTVNVEPSVALEVYDCICSLKRHRAPGSDDLPPALFKDGDGVPSPRLSYLFACILEKESVSDNWGELVIVLISKKGRVRCPLSPFPFNSLIDEIVRRTLEGNQNPGVQIACKENLVDLEYADDIVHIFEEEKAQVFLDELTKVISSFATIHFLSFSLQMHPKRRVVITGLGVCSSIGIGIERFWNSLLKPVSGISATPDEFSFLPCRVAGIIGSEECVSAKEQTQHRLAVSNTSIDWRSLSRAAAFGIVAACEALTQAGWKQDGLKHSPNNRSGVHFGVGMEGIQEIVDTSEAINSKKYKGIGPHALTRSLANMPAGAISRLWRLRGPCMAGNTACATGLHSIGDAYRMIQYGEADLMVAGGCEATVNPWAIAAFSRIRALTTRFNEAPIEASRPFDALRDGFAMSEGAACMVLQAWPPTADTASHFQPNSPPVAEIIGFGRSADAHNLVAPDPIGDGALRSMQAALHDAQLDSLDQIDHINCHATSTPLGDTIELAAICRLLASHNASHDRPNPIIVNSIKGHTGHLLGAAGAIESVYTALAVNRNLAVSNCNLHSPISASELERVLSANSDSADTKKALDAFEKRLRLPKHKEPSVPLSNSGSTCRRVALTNSFGFGGTNGTLVIAEWKE
;
A
#
# COMPACT_ATOMS: atom_id res chain seq x y z
N GLU A 1 -46.08 -25.00 -16.37
CA GLU A 1 -44.95 -24.08 -16.10
C GLU A 1 -44.00 -24.62 -15.04
N ALA A 2 -44.16 -24.36 -13.73
CA ALA A 2 -43.19 -24.86 -12.73
C ALA A 2 -43.00 -26.39 -12.79
N LYS A 3 -44.11 -27.13 -12.89
CA LYS A 3 -44.11 -28.59 -13.11
C LYS A 3 -43.48 -29.02 -14.44
N GLU A 4 -43.54 -28.20 -15.49
CA GLU A 4 -42.89 -28.52 -16.78
C GLU A 4 -41.38 -28.28 -16.75
N ILE A 5 -40.92 -27.31 -15.95
CA ILE A 5 -39.49 -27.08 -15.66
C ILE A 5 -38.95 -28.28 -14.87
N GLU A 6 -39.70 -28.74 -13.87
CA GLU A 6 -39.40 -29.90 -13.04
C GLU A 6 -39.36 -31.19 -13.89
N GLU A 7 -40.41 -31.46 -14.69
CA GLU A 7 -40.47 -32.59 -15.64
C GLU A 7 -39.35 -32.55 -16.70
N ALA A 8 -38.99 -31.36 -17.22
CA ALA A 8 -37.89 -31.22 -18.17
C ALA A 8 -36.51 -31.44 -17.52
N GLN A 9 -36.36 -31.08 -16.25
CA GLN A 9 -35.15 -31.28 -15.46
C GLN A 9 -34.99 -32.75 -15.05
N GLU A 10 -36.05 -33.42 -14.59
CA GLU A 10 -36.07 -34.86 -14.29
C GLU A 10 -35.79 -35.71 -15.54
N ALA A 11 -36.33 -35.32 -16.69
CA ALA A 11 -36.06 -35.99 -17.97
C ALA A 11 -34.66 -35.71 -18.56
N GLY A 12 -33.81 -34.90 -17.88
CA GLY A 12 -32.50 -34.50 -18.39
C GLY A 12 -32.54 -33.67 -19.68
N ASN A 13 -33.72 -33.15 -20.06
CA ASN A 13 -33.94 -32.47 -21.33
C ASN A 13 -33.50 -30.99 -21.23
N ALA A 14 -32.18 -30.80 -21.23
CA ALA A 14 -31.54 -29.49 -21.09
C ALA A 14 -32.05 -28.46 -22.11
N ARG A 15 -32.38 -28.89 -23.33
CA ARG A 15 -32.97 -28.04 -24.38
C ARG A 15 -34.33 -27.48 -23.95
N ARG A 16 -35.24 -28.34 -23.49
CA ARG A 16 -36.57 -27.94 -23.01
C ARG A 16 -36.49 -27.10 -21.73
N LEU A 17 -35.59 -27.45 -20.82
CA LEU A 17 -35.35 -26.71 -19.59
C LEU A 17 -34.89 -25.27 -19.87
N PHE A 18 -33.93 -25.08 -20.77
CA PHE A 18 -33.43 -23.76 -21.17
C PHE A 18 -34.53 -22.91 -21.86
N GLN A 19 -35.30 -23.50 -22.79
CA GLN A 19 -36.46 -22.85 -23.40
C GLN A 19 -37.46 -22.32 -22.35
N LEU A 20 -37.79 -23.14 -21.33
CA LEU A 20 -38.72 -22.78 -20.26
C LEU A 20 -38.18 -21.72 -19.28
N ILE A 21 -36.86 -21.65 -19.08
CA ILE A 21 -36.22 -20.62 -18.25
C ILE A 21 -36.18 -19.26 -18.98
N CYS A 22 -35.82 -19.28 -20.27
CA CYS A 22 -35.73 -18.08 -21.10
C CYS A 22 -37.11 -17.49 -21.45
N SER A 23 -38.14 -18.32 -21.60
CA SER A 23 -39.50 -17.84 -21.90
C SER A 23 -40.17 -17.11 -20.73
N ASN A 24 -39.87 -17.54 -19.50
CA ASN A 24 -40.51 -17.10 -18.25
C ASN A 24 -39.74 -16.02 -17.46
N SER A 25 -38.52 -15.65 -17.87
CA SER A 25 -37.74 -14.62 -17.17
C SER A 25 -38.32 -13.21 -17.41
N PRO A 26 -38.72 -12.44 -16.37
CA PRO A 26 -39.29 -11.10 -16.52
C PRO A 26 -38.17 -10.04 -16.69
N ARG A 27 -37.38 -10.17 -17.75
CA ARG A 27 -36.39 -9.16 -18.15
C ARG A 27 -36.87 -8.46 -19.42
N LYS A 28 -36.81 -7.13 -19.43
CA LYS A 28 -36.72 -6.39 -20.69
C LYS A 28 -35.53 -6.97 -21.46
N PRO A 29 -35.63 -7.18 -22.79
CA PRO A 29 -34.49 -7.68 -23.54
C PRO A 29 -33.29 -6.76 -23.31
N PRO A 30 -32.09 -7.30 -23.03
CA PRO A 30 -30.88 -6.49 -22.99
C PRO A 30 -30.70 -5.80 -24.35
N VAL A 31 -30.15 -4.59 -24.32
CA VAL A 31 -29.99 -3.78 -25.53
C VAL A 31 -29.01 -4.49 -26.48
N GLY A 32 -29.46 -4.87 -27.68
CA GLY A 32 -28.57 -5.22 -28.80
C GLY A 32 -28.93 -6.48 -29.60
N GLU A 33 -29.57 -7.48 -28.99
CA GLU A 33 -29.72 -8.82 -29.60
C GLU A 33 -30.66 -8.85 -30.81
N THR A 34 -30.09 -8.68 -32.02
CA THR A 34 -30.80 -8.82 -33.29
C THR A 34 -30.30 -10.06 -34.03
N ILE A 35 -31.05 -11.17 -33.91
CA ILE A 35 -30.82 -12.37 -34.69
C ILE A 35 -31.26 -12.12 -36.14
N LYS A 36 -30.42 -12.48 -37.11
CA LYS A 36 -30.72 -12.31 -38.54
C LYS A 36 -30.49 -13.60 -39.32
N HIS A 37 -31.33 -13.84 -40.33
CA HIS A 37 -31.03 -14.78 -41.41
C HIS A 37 -29.90 -14.22 -42.30
N GLN A 38 -29.22 -15.05 -43.09
CA GLN A 38 -28.15 -14.60 -43.99
C GLN A 38 -28.56 -13.48 -44.97
N ASN A 39 -29.84 -13.42 -45.35
CA ASN A 39 -30.39 -12.34 -46.20
C ASN A 39 -30.52 -10.96 -45.49
N GLY A 40 -30.16 -10.87 -44.21
CA GLY A 40 -30.20 -9.65 -43.41
C GLY A 40 -31.55 -9.35 -42.74
N ALA A 41 -32.59 -10.15 -43.00
CA ALA A 41 -33.88 -10.03 -42.33
C ALA A 41 -33.77 -10.43 -40.84
N GLY A 42 -34.33 -9.60 -39.95
CA GLY A 42 -34.35 -9.87 -38.51
C GLY A 42 -35.45 -10.86 -38.14
N VAL A 43 -35.11 -11.86 -37.33
CA VAL A 43 -36.07 -12.83 -36.78
C VAL A 43 -36.96 -12.09 -35.79
N SER A 44 -38.25 -11.93 -36.11
CA SER A 44 -39.19 -11.13 -35.31
C SER A 44 -40.08 -11.96 -34.39
N ASN A 45 -40.28 -13.25 -34.68
CA ASN A 45 -40.96 -14.18 -33.79
C ASN A 45 -40.13 -14.37 -32.49
N LYS A 46 -40.80 -14.46 -31.32
CA LYS A 46 -40.14 -14.70 -30.03
C LYS A 46 -39.70 -16.16 -29.90
N GLU A 47 -40.56 -17.09 -30.31
CA GLU A 47 -40.35 -18.54 -30.16
C GLU A 47 -39.19 -19.01 -31.06
N GLU A 48 -39.21 -18.58 -32.33
CA GLU A 48 -38.13 -18.82 -33.29
C GLU A 48 -36.79 -18.20 -32.85
N ARG A 49 -36.80 -17.01 -32.24
CA ARG A 49 -35.57 -16.40 -31.67
C ARG A 49 -35.01 -17.21 -30.50
N LEU A 50 -35.88 -17.75 -29.63
CA LEU A 50 -35.44 -18.63 -28.56
C LEU A 50 -34.81 -19.90 -29.13
N ASP A 51 -35.46 -20.58 -30.08
CA ASP A 51 -34.92 -21.81 -30.68
C ASP A 51 -33.57 -21.59 -31.36
N ARG A 52 -33.39 -20.48 -32.08
CA ARG A 52 -32.08 -20.11 -32.62
C ARG A 52 -31.04 -19.87 -31.52
N LEU A 53 -31.35 -19.12 -30.47
CA LEU A 53 -30.42 -18.97 -29.33
C LEU A 53 -30.02 -20.32 -28.74
N VAL A 54 -30.95 -21.27 -28.60
CA VAL A 54 -30.68 -22.62 -28.11
C VAL A 54 -29.72 -23.35 -29.06
N GLU A 55 -29.97 -23.34 -30.37
CA GLU A 55 -29.06 -23.94 -31.37
C GLU A 55 -27.65 -23.35 -31.34
N TYR A 56 -27.51 -22.04 -31.14
CA TYR A 56 -26.19 -21.39 -31.03
C TYR A 56 -25.42 -21.82 -29.78
N PHE A 57 -26.10 -21.92 -28.63
CA PHE A 57 -25.48 -22.43 -27.41
C PHE A 57 -25.15 -23.93 -27.52
N GLU A 58 -26.00 -24.75 -28.14
CA GLU A 58 -25.70 -26.17 -28.43
C GLU A 58 -24.45 -26.31 -29.31
N GLN A 59 -24.34 -25.52 -30.39
CA GLN A 59 -23.18 -25.53 -31.30
C GLN A 59 -21.90 -25.03 -30.62
N TRP A 60 -21.96 -24.02 -29.76
CA TRP A 60 -20.78 -23.48 -29.06
C TRP A 60 -20.32 -24.31 -27.87
N LEU A 61 -21.22 -25.01 -27.18
CA LEU A 61 -20.90 -25.69 -25.91
C LEU A 61 -20.75 -27.21 -26.02
N SER A 62 -21.21 -27.83 -27.12
CA SER A 62 -20.94 -29.23 -27.51
C SER A 62 -20.80 -30.24 -26.35
N TRP A 63 -21.85 -30.38 -25.55
CA TRP A 63 -22.03 -31.54 -24.67
C TRP A 63 -22.68 -32.69 -25.47
N PRO A 64 -22.01 -33.84 -25.66
CA PRO A 64 -22.71 -35.04 -26.08
C PRO A 64 -23.36 -35.70 -24.86
N PRO A 65 -24.65 -36.09 -24.92
CA PRO A 65 -25.18 -37.12 -24.03
C PRO A 65 -24.47 -38.45 -24.30
N ALA A 66 -24.32 -39.28 -23.27
CA ALA A 66 -24.07 -40.70 -23.50
C ALA A 66 -25.32 -41.32 -24.16
N ASP A 67 -25.10 -42.19 -25.15
CA ASP A 67 -26.09 -43.07 -25.78
C ASP A 67 -27.38 -42.43 -26.32
N THR A 68 -27.27 -41.66 -27.40
CA THR A 68 -28.32 -41.63 -28.44
C THR A 68 -27.74 -41.47 -29.85
N ASN A 69 -28.10 -42.38 -30.75
CA ASN A 69 -27.86 -42.21 -32.20
C ASN A 69 -28.83 -41.16 -32.74
N LEU A 70 -28.39 -39.91 -32.82
CA LEU A 70 -29.12 -38.89 -33.59
C LEU A 70 -28.91 -39.12 -35.08
N ALA A 71 -30.00 -39.41 -35.80
CA ALA A 71 -30.02 -39.37 -37.25
C ALA A 71 -29.69 -37.95 -37.75
N PRO A 72 -29.13 -37.78 -38.96
CA PRO A 72 -28.77 -36.45 -39.44
C PRO A 72 -30.03 -35.61 -39.64
N THR A 73 -30.22 -34.60 -38.78
CA THR A 73 -31.16 -33.51 -39.09
C THR A 73 -30.65 -32.81 -40.34
N GLY A 74 -31.54 -32.64 -41.33
CA GLY A 74 -31.19 -32.13 -42.66
C GLY A 74 -30.62 -30.72 -42.68
N GLU A 75 -30.24 -30.25 -43.87
CA GLU A 75 -29.56 -28.98 -44.12
C GLU A 75 -30.17 -27.81 -43.32
N VAL A 76 -29.44 -27.33 -42.32
CA VAL A 76 -29.84 -26.20 -41.48
C VAL A 76 -29.37 -24.91 -42.15
N GLU A 77 -30.30 -23.98 -42.45
CA GLU A 77 -29.93 -22.67 -42.97
C GLU A 77 -29.03 -21.90 -41.98
N PRO A 78 -27.87 -21.36 -42.43
CA PRO A 78 -26.97 -20.61 -41.57
C PRO A 78 -27.50 -19.20 -41.26
N TRP A 79 -27.32 -18.79 -40.00
CA TRP A 79 -27.84 -17.54 -39.42
C TRP A 79 -26.80 -16.93 -38.46
N THR A 80 -26.97 -15.68 -38.02
CA THR A 80 -25.97 -14.98 -37.18
C THR A 80 -26.54 -14.27 -35.95
N VAL A 81 -25.80 -14.35 -34.84
CA VAL A 81 -25.98 -13.55 -33.62
C VAL A 81 -24.97 -12.40 -33.62
N ASN A 82 -25.41 -11.18 -33.35
CA ASN A 82 -24.53 -10.04 -33.13
C ASN A 82 -24.48 -9.75 -31.61
N VAL A 83 -23.34 -10.05 -30.97
CA VAL A 83 -23.10 -9.77 -29.55
C VAL A 83 -22.04 -8.68 -29.47
N GLU A 84 -22.38 -7.50 -28.95
CA GLU A 84 -21.33 -6.55 -28.54
C GLU A 84 -20.59 -7.14 -27.32
N PRO A 85 -19.25 -7.12 -27.31
CA PRO A 85 -18.48 -7.86 -26.31
C PRO A 85 -18.63 -7.23 -24.92
N SER A 86 -19.28 -7.96 -24.01
CA SER A 86 -19.30 -7.65 -22.58
C SER A 86 -17.89 -7.63 -22.00
N VAL A 87 -17.63 -6.72 -21.07
CA VAL A 87 -16.31 -6.54 -20.48
C VAL A 87 -16.05 -7.70 -19.51
N ALA A 88 -14.83 -8.25 -19.50
CA ALA A 88 -14.47 -9.45 -18.73
C ALA A 88 -14.80 -9.39 -17.22
N LEU A 89 -14.98 -8.20 -16.67
CA LEU A 89 -15.38 -7.96 -15.28
C LEU A 89 -16.83 -8.41 -14.99
N GLU A 90 -17.77 -8.21 -15.92
CA GLU A 90 -19.18 -8.57 -15.72
C GLU A 90 -19.40 -10.09 -15.75
N VAL A 91 -18.63 -10.79 -16.60
CA VAL A 91 -18.57 -12.26 -16.64
C VAL A 91 -17.98 -12.82 -15.34
N TYR A 92 -16.94 -12.16 -14.81
CA TYR A 92 -16.30 -12.54 -13.54
C TYR A 92 -17.26 -12.39 -12.35
N ASP A 93 -17.95 -11.25 -12.23
CA ASP A 93 -18.90 -11.00 -11.15
C ASP A 93 -20.11 -11.95 -11.19
N CYS A 94 -20.59 -12.30 -12.39
CA CYS A 94 -21.67 -13.28 -12.56
C CYS A 94 -21.27 -14.68 -12.08
N ILE A 95 -20.05 -15.12 -12.39
CA ILE A 95 -19.49 -16.41 -11.93
C ILE A 95 -19.26 -16.39 -10.41
N CYS A 96 -18.79 -15.27 -9.84
CA CYS A 96 -18.61 -15.11 -8.40
C CYS A 96 -19.95 -15.12 -7.63
N SER A 97 -21.03 -14.62 -8.23
CA SER A 97 -22.38 -14.65 -7.65
C SER A 97 -22.96 -16.08 -7.59
N LEU A 98 -22.75 -16.89 -8.64
CA LEU A 98 -23.23 -18.27 -8.72
C LEU A 98 -22.61 -19.21 -7.69
N LYS A 99 -21.41 -18.92 -7.18
CA LYS A 99 -20.67 -19.79 -6.24
C LYS A 99 -21.11 -19.72 -4.77
N ARG A 100 -22.12 -18.92 -4.41
CA ARG A 100 -22.47 -18.67 -2.99
C ARG A 100 -23.55 -19.58 -2.38
N HIS A 101 -24.14 -20.54 -3.09
CA HIS A 101 -25.19 -21.43 -2.53
C HIS A 101 -24.97 -22.92 -2.86
N ARG A 102 -25.05 -23.76 -1.81
CA ARG A 102 -24.93 -25.26 -1.71
C ARG A 102 -23.54 -25.72 -1.23
N ALA A 103 -23.41 -26.79 -0.42
CA ALA A 103 -24.26 -27.98 -0.19
C ALA A 103 -24.59 -28.20 1.33
N PRO A 104 -25.05 -29.38 1.84
CA PRO A 104 -25.67 -30.61 1.27
C PRO A 104 -27.19 -30.69 1.60
N GLY A 105 -27.97 -31.79 1.57
CA GLY A 105 -27.83 -33.22 1.18
C GLY A 105 -29.16 -33.72 0.54
N SER A 106 -29.63 -34.98 0.58
CA SER A 106 -29.15 -36.28 1.12
C SER A 106 -29.56 -37.44 0.18
N ASP A 107 -28.70 -38.47 0.09
CA ASP A 107 -28.95 -39.88 -0.31
C ASP A 107 -29.79 -40.22 -1.58
N ASP A 108 -29.13 -40.72 -2.65
CA ASP A 108 -29.09 -42.19 -2.89
C ASP A 108 -28.02 -42.63 -3.93
N LEU A 109 -27.56 -43.88 -3.81
CA LEU A 109 -26.38 -44.53 -4.46
C LEU A 109 -26.72 -45.24 -5.82
N PRO A 110 -25.80 -45.92 -6.57
CA PRO A 110 -24.40 -46.33 -6.27
C PRO A 110 -23.32 -46.16 -7.39
N PRO A 111 -22.01 -46.30 -7.06
CA PRO A 111 -20.93 -46.45 -8.04
C PRO A 111 -20.67 -47.91 -8.43
N ALA A 112 -20.76 -48.23 -9.73
CA ALA A 112 -20.44 -49.55 -10.29
C ALA A 112 -19.01 -49.62 -10.89
N LEU A 113 -18.00 -49.26 -10.09
CA LEU A 113 -16.59 -49.59 -10.32
C LEU A 113 -15.93 -49.89 -8.96
N PHE A 114 -14.93 -50.77 -8.94
CA PHE A 114 -14.24 -51.25 -7.72
C PHE A 114 -15.03 -52.25 -6.85
N LYS A 115 -15.60 -53.28 -7.49
CA LYS A 115 -15.52 -54.64 -6.94
C LYS A 115 -14.50 -55.42 -7.76
N ASP A 116 -13.85 -56.37 -7.09
CA ASP A 116 -12.62 -57.06 -7.50
C ASP A 116 -11.44 -56.06 -7.55
N GLY A 117 -10.39 -56.17 -6.75
CA GLY A 117 -9.89 -57.31 -6.00
C GLY A 117 -8.45 -57.55 -6.40
N ASP A 118 -7.51 -56.85 -5.74
CA ASP A 118 -6.15 -57.29 -5.38
C ASP A 118 -5.13 -56.15 -5.26
N GLY A 119 -4.43 -56.11 -4.12
CA GLY A 119 -3.00 -55.80 -4.05
C GLY A 119 -2.50 -54.36 -4.25
N VAL A 120 -2.00 -53.78 -3.15
CA VAL A 120 -0.62 -53.24 -2.97
C VAL A 120 -0.51 -51.88 -2.24
N PRO A 121 -1.24 -50.79 -2.56
CA PRO A 121 -0.92 -49.47 -2.00
C PRO A 121 -1.32 -49.28 -0.52
N SER A 122 -2.58 -49.54 -0.17
CA SER A 122 -3.17 -49.17 1.14
C SER A 122 -2.52 -49.90 2.34
N PRO A 123 -2.27 -51.23 2.31
CA PRO A 123 -1.61 -51.92 3.41
C PRO A 123 -0.14 -51.49 3.60
N ARG A 124 0.57 -51.16 2.51
CA ARG A 124 1.97 -50.72 2.57
C ARG A 124 2.12 -49.34 3.18
N LEU A 125 1.24 -48.40 2.84
CA LEU A 125 1.21 -47.09 3.48
C LEU A 125 0.87 -47.21 4.97
N SER A 126 -0.10 -48.04 5.34
CA SER A 126 -0.43 -48.30 6.75
C SER A 126 0.75 -48.87 7.55
N TYR A 127 1.54 -49.77 6.96
CA TYR A 127 2.74 -50.32 7.59
C TYR A 127 3.89 -49.29 7.66
N LEU A 128 4.06 -48.46 6.63
CA LEU A 128 5.07 -47.39 6.60
C LEU A 128 4.86 -46.38 7.72
N PHE A 129 3.63 -45.91 7.94
CA PHE A 129 3.31 -44.97 9.02
C PHE A 129 3.50 -45.58 10.41
N ALA A 130 3.21 -46.87 10.60
CA ALA A 130 3.49 -47.57 11.86
C ALA A 130 5.02 -47.62 12.13
N CYS A 131 5.83 -47.99 11.14
CA CYS A 131 7.29 -48.04 11.28
C CYS A 131 7.94 -46.66 11.55
N ILE A 132 7.32 -45.56 11.12
CA ILE A 132 7.78 -44.19 11.39
C ILE A 132 7.45 -43.77 12.83
N LEU A 133 6.27 -44.15 13.35
CA LEU A 133 5.80 -43.76 14.68
C LEU A 133 6.38 -44.62 15.82
N GLU A 134 6.79 -45.86 15.54
CA GLU A 134 7.36 -46.77 16.55
C GLU A 134 8.87 -46.58 16.82
N LYS A 135 9.57 -45.71 16.08
CA LYS A 135 11.02 -45.49 16.25
C LYS A 135 11.38 -44.28 17.12
N GLU A 136 11.37 -44.56 18.42
CA GLU A 136 12.22 -44.02 19.49
C GLU A 136 12.25 -42.50 19.78
N SER A 137 11.70 -42.16 20.95
CA SER A 137 12.06 -41.04 21.86
C SER A 137 12.16 -39.62 21.28
N VAL A 138 11.14 -38.82 21.56
CA VAL A 138 11.18 -37.35 21.48
C VAL A 138 11.91 -36.78 22.70
N SER A 139 12.78 -35.79 22.51
CA SER A 139 13.39 -34.99 23.60
C SER A 139 12.67 -33.63 23.74
N ASP A 140 12.74 -33.02 24.93
CA ASP A 140 11.85 -31.93 25.36
C ASP A 140 12.05 -30.55 24.67
N ASN A 141 12.81 -30.46 23.58
CA ASN A 141 13.10 -29.19 22.89
C ASN A 141 12.45 -29.10 21.51
N TRP A 142 11.16 -28.75 21.48
CA TRP A 142 10.46 -28.37 20.24
C TRP A 142 10.81 -26.92 19.83
N GLY A 143 11.83 -26.78 18.99
CA GLY A 143 12.26 -25.50 18.40
C GLY A 143 11.99 -25.41 16.90
N GLU A 144 11.23 -24.37 16.52
CA GLU A 144 11.10 -23.78 15.17
C GLU A 144 10.46 -24.62 14.04
N LEU A 145 9.36 -24.10 13.47
CA LEU A 145 8.62 -24.68 12.35
C LEU A 145 9.17 -24.20 10.99
N VAL A 146 9.17 -25.09 9.99
CA VAL A 146 9.34 -24.74 8.57
C VAL A 146 8.05 -24.99 7.79
N ILE A 147 7.72 -24.09 6.85
CA ILE A 147 6.47 -24.08 6.07
C ILE A 147 6.72 -24.60 4.65
N VAL A 148 5.90 -25.53 4.17
CA VAL A 148 5.87 -25.96 2.76
C VAL A 148 4.49 -25.70 2.16
N LEU A 149 4.44 -24.98 1.03
CA LEU A 149 3.22 -24.65 0.29
C LEU A 149 3.13 -25.48 -1.00
N ILE A 150 2.01 -26.16 -1.23
CA ILE A 150 1.74 -26.87 -2.50
C ILE A 150 0.68 -26.10 -3.30
N SER A 151 1.11 -25.13 -4.10
CA SER A 151 0.20 -24.36 -4.96
C SER A 151 -0.02 -25.03 -6.32
N LYS A 152 -1.29 -25.25 -6.69
CA LYS A 152 -1.69 -25.77 -8.00
C LYS A 152 -1.64 -24.70 -9.10
N LYS A 153 -0.45 -24.37 -9.61
CA LYS A 153 -0.32 -23.54 -10.82
C LYS A 153 -0.73 -24.34 -12.07
N GLY A 154 -1.54 -23.72 -12.94
CA GLY A 154 -2.28 -24.44 -13.98
C GLY A 154 -1.46 -24.93 -15.19
N ARG A 155 -2.08 -25.89 -15.91
CA ARG A 155 -1.73 -26.38 -17.26
C ARG A 155 -0.52 -27.34 -17.42
N VAL A 156 -0.48 -28.42 -16.63
CA VAL A 156 -0.26 -29.79 -17.15
C VAL A 156 -1.22 -30.74 -16.43
N ARG A 157 -1.71 -31.80 -17.10
CA ARG A 157 -2.60 -32.81 -16.49
C ARG A 157 -1.83 -33.65 -15.46
N CYS A 158 -2.17 -33.53 -14.18
CA CYS A 158 -1.90 -34.56 -13.17
C CYS A 158 -3.09 -35.56 -13.15
N PRO A 159 -2.88 -36.89 -13.12
CA PRO A 159 -3.94 -37.87 -13.33
C PRO A 159 -4.72 -38.28 -12.07
N LEU A 160 -4.41 -37.72 -10.89
CA LEU A 160 -5.17 -38.01 -9.66
C LEU A 160 -6.37 -37.07 -9.54
N SER A 161 -7.57 -37.64 -9.47
CA SER A 161 -8.82 -36.92 -9.20
C SER A 161 -8.89 -36.50 -7.71
N PRO A 162 -9.89 -35.72 -7.28
CA PRO A 162 -10.01 -35.31 -5.86
C PRO A 162 -10.25 -36.46 -4.86
N PHE A 163 -10.75 -37.61 -5.32
CA PHE A 163 -11.21 -38.69 -4.45
C PHE A 163 -10.12 -39.39 -3.60
N PRO A 164 -8.95 -39.79 -4.14
CA PRO A 164 -7.95 -40.52 -3.36
C PRO A 164 -7.27 -39.66 -2.28
N PHE A 165 -7.30 -38.34 -2.43
CA PHE A 165 -6.70 -37.42 -1.46
C PHE A 165 -7.57 -37.30 -0.21
N ASN A 166 -8.88 -37.14 -0.37
CA ASN A 166 -9.81 -37.05 0.76
C ASN A 166 -9.81 -38.35 1.60
N SER A 167 -9.81 -39.53 0.97
CA SER A 167 -9.73 -40.81 1.71
C SER A 167 -8.40 -41.00 2.48
N LEU A 168 -7.32 -40.33 2.08
CA LEU A 168 -6.06 -40.35 2.83
C LEU A 168 -6.17 -39.47 4.09
N ILE A 169 -6.80 -38.30 3.96
CA ILE A 169 -7.04 -37.36 5.07
C ILE A 169 -8.03 -37.95 6.08
N ASP A 170 -9.15 -38.52 5.61
CA ASP A 170 -10.14 -39.17 6.48
C ASP A 170 -9.50 -40.29 7.32
N GLU A 171 -8.63 -41.13 6.72
CA GLU A 171 -7.95 -42.21 7.42
C GLU A 171 -6.92 -41.71 8.45
N ILE A 172 -6.25 -40.59 8.17
CA ILE A 172 -5.34 -39.91 9.12
C ILE A 172 -6.16 -39.36 10.30
N VAL A 173 -7.20 -38.56 10.02
CA VAL A 173 -8.07 -37.94 11.04
C VAL A 173 -8.75 -39.00 11.90
N ARG A 174 -9.30 -40.05 11.28
CA ARG A 174 -9.94 -41.18 11.98
C ARG A 174 -8.98 -41.88 12.93
N ARG A 175 -7.74 -42.18 12.51
CA ARG A 175 -6.73 -42.80 13.39
C ARG A 175 -6.20 -41.86 14.47
N THR A 176 -6.16 -40.56 14.23
CA THR A 176 -5.83 -39.56 15.26
C THR A 176 -6.93 -39.47 16.33
N LEU A 177 -8.20 -39.56 15.94
CA LEU A 177 -9.35 -39.51 16.84
C LEU A 177 -9.61 -40.82 17.60
N GLU A 178 -9.45 -41.98 16.95
CA GLU A 178 -9.71 -43.29 17.57
C GLU A 178 -8.50 -43.86 18.34
N GLY A 179 -7.31 -43.25 18.20
CA GLY A 179 -6.04 -43.92 18.52
C GLY A 179 -5.30 -43.51 19.80
N ASN A 180 -5.36 -42.25 20.28
CA ASN A 180 -4.44 -41.78 21.34
C ASN A 180 -5.02 -40.77 22.34
N GLN A 181 -5.30 -41.22 23.57
CA GLN A 181 -5.25 -40.35 24.75
C GLN A 181 -3.78 -40.07 25.12
N ASN A 182 -3.17 -39.07 24.49
CA ASN A 182 -1.78 -38.70 24.73
C ASN A 182 -1.71 -37.57 25.79
N PRO A 183 -1.01 -37.76 26.93
CA PRO A 183 -0.92 -36.75 28.00
C PRO A 183 -0.02 -35.58 27.58
N GLY A 184 -0.58 -34.65 26.81
CA GLY A 184 0.11 -33.47 26.27
C GLY A 184 -0.70 -32.69 25.24
N VAL A 185 -1.71 -33.30 24.61
CA VAL A 185 -2.59 -32.63 23.63
C VAL A 185 -3.88 -32.17 24.33
N GLN A 186 -4.04 -30.86 24.53
CA GLN A 186 -5.35 -30.29 24.89
C GLN A 186 -6.11 -29.87 23.63
N ILE A 187 -7.19 -30.59 23.31
CA ILE A 187 -8.17 -30.14 22.33
C ILE A 187 -9.05 -29.07 23.00
N ALA A 188 -8.74 -27.81 22.76
CA ALA A 188 -9.50 -26.67 23.27
C ALA A 188 -10.78 -26.41 22.44
N CYS A 189 -11.73 -27.35 22.46
CA CYS A 189 -13.02 -27.19 21.79
C CYS A 189 -14.18 -27.15 22.80
N LYS A 190 -14.66 -25.93 23.07
CA LYS A 190 -16.05 -25.70 23.49
C LYS A 190 -16.88 -25.32 22.26
N GLU A 191 -16.97 -26.23 21.29
CA GLU A 191 -18.00 -26.35 20.25
C GLU A 191 -17.64 -27.51 19.31
N ASN A 192 -18.63 -28.09 18.63
CA ASN A 192 -18.44 -29.33 17.86
C ASN A 192 -17.71 -29.08 16.54
N LEU A 193 -16.61 -29.79 16.30
CA LEU A 193 -15.94 -29.86 15.00
C LEU A 193 -16.75 -30.76 14.05
N VAL A 194 -17.59 -30.16 13.20
CA VAL A 194 -18.41 -30.91 12.21
C VAL A 194 -18.19 -30.45 10.76
N ASP A 195 -17.59 -29.28 10.52
CA ASP A 195 -17.34 -28.74 9.17
C ASP A 195 -15.84 -28.70 8.83
N LEU A 196 -15.33 -29.80 8.24
CA LEU A 196 -13.99 -29.88 7.63
C LEU A 196 -14.02 -30.15 6.11
N GLU A 197 -15.19 -30.09 5.47
CA GLU A 197 -15.35 -30.37 4.02
C GLU A 197 -14.72 -29.32 3.07
N TYR A 198 -14.18 -28.20 3.59
CA TYR A 198 -13.58 -27.13 2.79
C TYR A 198 -12.21 -26.64 3.30
N ALA A 199 -11.37 -27.56 3.78
CA ALA A 199 -9.94 -27.29 3.96
C ALA A 199 -9.19 -27.40 2.62
N ASP A 200 -9.21 -26.33 1.81
CA ASP A 200 -8.41 -26.24 0.56
C ASP A 200 -6.88 -26.27 0.81
N ASP A 201 -6.44 -26.06 2.06
CA ASP A 201 -5.04 -26.17 2.51
C ASP A 201 -4.94 -27.07 3.76
N ILE A 202 -4.18 -28.17 3.67
CA ILE A 202 -3.78 -29.00 4.81
C ILE A 202 -2.27 -28.93 4.98
N VAL A 203 -1.83 -28.50 6.15
CA VAL A 203 -0.42 -28.25 6.46
C VAL A 203 0.16 -29.40 7.27
N HIS A 204 1.19 -30.06 6.73
CA HIS A 204 2.04 -31.00 7.47
C HIS A 204 3.43 -30.41 7.70
N ILE A 205 3.95 -30.55 8.91
CA ILE A 205 5.19 -29.94 9.39
C ILE A 205 6.23 -31.05 9.60
N PHE A 206 7.42 -30.89 9.02
CA PHE A 206 8.56 -31.78 9.20
C PHE A 206 9.86 -30.98 9.26
N GLU A 207 10.87 -31.51 9.96
CA GLU A 207 12.26 -31.05 9.82
C GLU A 207 12.80 -31.42 8.41
N GLU A 208 13.73 -30.63 7.87
CA GLU A 208 14.24 -30.77 6.50
C GLU A 208 14.82 -32.17 6.22
N GLU A 209 15.58 -32.73 7.17
CA GLU A 209 16.15 -34.09 7.08
C GLU A 209 15.07 -35.18 7.11
N LYS A 210 13.97 -34.97 7.85
CA LYS A 210 12.84 -35.91 7.95
C LYS A 210 11.93 -35.83 6.73
N ALA A 211 11.79 -34.65 6.12
CA ALA A 211 11.06 -34.46 4.87
C ALA A 211 11.72 -35.26 3.72
N GLN A 212 13.05 -35.25 3.62
CA GLN A 212 13.77 -36.03 2.61
C GLN A 212 13.56 -37.54 2.81
N VAL A 213 13.66 -38.05 4.05
CA VAL A 213 13.41 -39.48 4.35
C VAL A 213 11.96 -39.90 4.00
N PHE A 214 10.98 -39.04 4.29
CA PHE A 214 9.57 -39.28 3.93
C PHE A 214 9.39 -39.36 2.40
N LEU A 215 10.00 -38.45 1.64
CA LEU A 215 9.94 -38.42 0.18
C LEU A 215 10.68 -39.61 -0.47
N ASP A 216 11.82 -40.02 0.09
CA ASP A 216 12.59 -41.18 -0.36
C ASP A 216 11.80 -42.50 -0.19
N GLU A 217 11.04 -42.65 0.90
CA GLU A 217 10.12 -43.78 1.09
C GLU A 217 8.88 -43.69 0.19
N LEU A 218 8.30 -42.50 0.02
CA LEU A 218 7.16 -42.30 -0.90
C LEU A 218 7.52 -42.71 -2.34
N THR A 219 8.74 -42.37 -2.77
CA THR A 219 9.28 -42.69 -4.11
C THR A 219 9.51 -44.19 -4.31
N LYS A 220 9.81 -44.95 -3.25
CA LYS A 220 9.90 -46.43 -3.29
C LYS A 220 8.54 -47.11 -3.43
N VAL A 221 7.46 -46.48 -2.95
CA VAL A 221 6.09 -47.01 -3.03
C VAL A 221 5.40 -46.63 -4.34
N ILE A 222 5.67 -45.43 -4.87
CA ILE A 222 5.04 -44.89 -6.10
C ILE A 222 6.13 -44.53 -7.11
N SER A 223 6.56 -45.51 -7.92
CA SER A 223 7.70 -45.39 -8.84
C SER A 223 7.55 -44.33 -9.94
N SER A 224 6.33 -43.85 -10.21
CA SER A 224 6.06 -42.76 -11.17
C SER A 224 6.46 -41.37 -10.66
N PHE A 225 6.74 -41.18 -9.36
CA PHE A 225 7.28 -39.92 -8.86
C PHE A 225 8.71 -39.65 -9.32
N ALA A 226 9.51 -40.71 -9.56
CA ALA A 226 10.89 -40.59 -10.03
C ALA A 226 11.04 -39.98 -11.44
N THR A 227 9.94 -39.84 -12.20
CA THR A 227 9.95 -39.24 -13.55
C THR A 227 9.44 -37.79 -13.57
N ILE A 228 9.01 -37.24 -12.42
CA ILE A 228 8.83 -35.79 -12.29
C ILE A 228 10.23 -35.20 -12.15
N HIS A 229 10.72 -34.57 -13.22
CA HIS A 229 11.99 -33.84 -13.18
C HIS A 229 12.01 -32.90 -11.97
N PHE A 230 13.04 -33.04 -11.13
CA PHE A 230 13.36 -32.15 -10.02
C PHE A 230 13.62 -30.73 -10.54
N LEU A 231 12.55 -29.98 -10.77
CA LEU A 231 12.55 -28.57 -10.42
C LEU A 231 12.59 -28.52 -8.91
N SER A 232 13.80 -28.38 -8.37
CA SER A 232 13.98 -27.83 -7.03
C SER A 232 13.41 -26.40 -7.06
N PHE A 233 12.10 -26.31 -6.87
CA PHE A 233 11.46 -25.13 -6.31
C PHE A 233 11.91 -25.05 -4.85
N SER A 234 13.19 -24.68 -4.67
CA SER A 234 13.51 -23.71 -3.64
C SER A 234 12.44 -22.62 -3.78
N LEU A 235 11.68 -22.41 -2.71
CA LEU A 235 10.83 -21.26 -2.58
C LEU A 235 11.76 -20.04 -2.61
N GLN A 236 12.06 -19.57 -3.82
CA GLN A 236 12.41 -18.20 -4.08
C GLN A 236 11.17 -17.38 -3.71
N MET A 237 10.98 -17.21 -2.40
CA MET A 237 10.69 -15.90 -1.83
C MET A 237 11.62 -14.95 -2.55
N HIS A 238 11.14 -14.31 -3.62
CA HIS A 238 11.94 -13.38 -4.38
C HIS A 238 12.45 -12.35 -3.38
N PRO A 239 13.78 -12.25 -3.16
CA PRO A 239 14.30 -11.44 -2.08
C PRO A 239 13.78 -10.02 -2.29
N LYS A 240 13.16 -9.44 -1.24
CA LYS A 240 12.53 -8.11 -1.30
C LYS A 240 13.47 -7.16 -2.03
N ARG A 241 13.05 -6.65 -3.19
CA ARG A 241 13.96 -5.84 -4.02
C ARG A 241 14.39 -4.61 -3.24
N ARG A 242 15.69 -4.32 -3.23
CA ARG A 242 16.21 -3.08 -2.64
C ARG A 242 15.60 -1.89 -3.37
N VAL A 243 15.29 -0.82 -2.63
CA VAL A 243 14.60 0.37 -3.18
C VAL A 243 15.42 1.61 -2.87
N VAL A 244 15.99 2.19 -3.91
CA VAL A 244 16.87 3.34 -3.82
C VAL A 244 16.20 4.61 -4.30
N ILE A 245 16.60 5.75 -3.73
CA ILE A 245 16.10 7.08 -4.07
C ILE A 245 17.07 7.69 -5.09
N THR A 246 16.63 7.88 -6.33
CA THR A 246 17.50 8.39 -7.42
C THR A 246 17.22 9.84 -7.81
N GLY A 247 16.12 10.42 -7.35
CA GLY A 247 15.81 11.83 -7.57
C GLY A 247 14.88 12.40 -6.51
N LEU A 248 15.04 13.69 -6.23
CA LEU A 248 14.30 14.47 -5.24
C LEU A 248 13.81 15.77 -5.88
N GLY A 249 12.66 16.28 -5.44
CA GLY A 249 12.18 17.60 -5.85
C GLY A 249 11.28 18.26 -4.82
N VAL A 250 11.38 19.58 -4.68
CA VAL A 250 10.65 20.35 -3.64
C VAL A 250 10.11 21.67 -4.16
N CYS A 251 8.88 21.98 -3.75
CA CYS A 251 8.25 23.29 -3.84
C CYS A 251 7.77 23.67 -2.42
N SER A 252 8.32 24.72 -1.81
CA SER A 252 8.01 25.12 -0.43
C SER A 252 8.19 26.62 -0.22
N SER A 253 7.61 27.17 0.86
CA SER A 253 7.75 28.59 1.24
C SER A 253 9.20 29.04 1.52
N ILE A 254 10.10 28.12 1.91
CA ILE A 254 11.54 28.42 2.10
C ILE A 254 12.39 28.15 0.84
N GLY A 255 11.81 27.62 -0.23
CA GLY A 255 12.52 27.32 -1.45
C GLY A 255 11.75 26.42 -2.41
N ILE A 256 11.78 26.79 -3.69
CA ILE A 256 11.49 25.90 -4.81
C ILE A 256 12.85 25.46 -5.36
N GLY A 257 13.03 24.14 -5.50
CA GLY A 257 14.30 23.52 -5.85
C GLY A 257 15.07 22.96 -4.64
N ILE A 258 15.64 21.76 -4.77
CA ILE A 258 16.33 21.03 -3.69
C ILE A 258 17.48 21.83 -3.08
N GLU A 259 18.35 22.43 -3.90
CA GLU A 259 19.45 23.24 -3.36
C GLU A 259 18.97 24.53 -2.70
N ARG A 260 17.88 25.14 -3.18
CA ARG A 260 17.32 26.34 -2.52
C ARG A 260 16.70 25.98 -1.18
N PHE A 261 15.95 24.89 -1.14
CA PHE A 261 15.36 24.31 0.07
C PHE A 261 16.43 23.96 1.12
N TRP A 262 17.45 23.18 0.74
CA TRP A 262 18.52 22.77 1.64
C TRP A 262 19.32 23.96 2.19
N ASN A 263 19.75 24.89 1.32
CA ASN A 263 20.50 26.08 1.74
C ASN A 263 19.67 27.07 2.57
N SER A 264 18.34 26.95 2.58
CA SER A 264 17.45 27.65 3.51
C SER A 264 17.33 26.92 4.84
N LEU A 265 17.19 25.58 4.85
CA LEU A 265 17.17 24.77 6.08
C LEU A 265 18.48 24.87 6.90
N LEU A 266 19.63 25.08 6.25
CA LEU A 266 20.91 25.35 6.92
C LEU A 266 20.98 26.72 7.61
N LYS A 267 19.92 27.53 7.55
CA LYS A 267 19.81 28.84 8.20
C LYS A 267 18.61 28.80 9.16
N PRO A 268 18.66 29.52 10.30
CA PRO A 268 17.56 29.57 11.26
C PRO A 268 16.44 30.51 10.76
N VAL A 269 15.86 30.20 9.60
CA VAL A 269 14.84 31.01 8.91
C VAL A 269 13.53 30.24 8.82
N SER A 270 12.41 30.95 8.94
CA SER A 270 11.07 30.40 8.74
C SER A 270 10.44 30.99 7.49
N GLY A 271 9.75 30.15 6.71
CA GLY A 271 8.93 30.54 5.58
C GLY A 271 7.49 30.90 5.97
N ILE A 272 7.20 31.02 7.27
CA ILE A 272 5.90 31.52 7.75
C ILE A 272 5.88 33.05 7.68
N SER A 273 4.84 33.57 7.04
CA SER A 273 4.55 35.00 6.92
C SER A 273 3.14 35.32 7.43
N ALA A 274 2.80 36.61 7.52
CA ALA A 274 1.44 37.03 7.77
C ALA A 274 0.53 36.68 6.57
N THR A 275 -0.69 36.24 6.85
CA THR A 275 -1.71 36.01 5.81
C THR A 275 -2.25 37.34 5.25
N PRO A 276 -2.76 37.37 4.01
CA PRO A 276 -3.42 38.55 3.44
C PRO A 276 -4.60 39.09 4.27
N ASP A 277 -5.02 40.33 4.01
CA ASP A 277 -6.08 41.03 4.76
C ASP A 277 -7.44 40.31 4.77
N GLU A 278 -7.73 39.46 3.79
CA GLU A 278 -8.95 38.63 3.74
C GLU A 278 -9.04 37.63 4.91
N PHE A 279 -7.93 37.32 5.59
CA PHE A 279 -7.88 36.48 6.78
C PHE A 279 -8.00 37.28 8.09
N SER A 280 -8.09 38.62 8.04
CA SER A 280 -8.01 39.51 9.21
C SER A 280 -9.06 39.23 10.31
N PHE A 281 -10.20 38.63 9.96
CA PHE A 281 -11.26 38.25 10.89
C PHE A 281 -11.04 36.90 11.59
N LEU A 282 -9.98 36.16 11.24
CA LEU A 282 -9.69 34.81 11.74
C LEU A 282 -8.73 34.83 12.95
N PRO A 283 -8.80 33.84 13.86
CA PRO A 283 -7.89 33.78 15.02
C PRO A 283 -6.42 33.55 14.64
N CYS A 284 -6.17 32.73 13.62
CA CYS A 284 -4.85 32.54 13.03
C CYS A 284 -4.72 33.41 11.78
N ARG A 285 -3.63 34.19 11.72
CA ARG A 285 -3.31 35.15 10.65
C ARG A 285 -1.89 34.96 10.12
N VAL A 286 -1.38 33.72 10.18
CA VAL A 286 -0.02 33.34 9.75
C VAL A 286 -0.03 32.02 8.98
N ALA A 287 0.76 31.95 7.90
CA ALA A 287 0.87 30.76 7.07
C ALA A 287 2.19 30.74 6.27
N GLY A 288 2.60 29.55 5.83
CA GLY A 288 3.68 29.38 4.86
C GLY A 288 3.12 29.42 3.44
N ILE A 289 3.21 30.58 2.79
CA ILE A 289 2.66 30.81 1.44
C ILE A 289 3.80 30.90 0.43
N ILE A 290 3.66 30.24 -0.72
CA ILE A 290 4.56 30.38 -1.85
C ILE A 290 4.10 31.58 -2.68
N GLY A 291 4.95 32.61 -2.78
CA GLY A 291 4.60 33.85 -3.47
C GLY A 291 4.16 33.65 -4.93
N SER A 292 3.31 34.56 -5.42
CA SER A 292 2.76 34.47 -6.78
C SER A 292 3.83 34.56 -7.85
N GLU A 293 4.88 35.37 -7.64
CA GLU A 293 6.00 35.52 -8.56
C GLU A 293 6.87 34.24 -8.62
N GLU A 294 7.19 33.66 -7.47
CA GLU A 294 7.89 32.36 -7.39
C GLU A 294 7.08 31.24 -8.04
N CYS A 295 5.76 31.22 -7.84
CA CYS A 295 4.85 30.27 -8.47
C CYS A 295 4.84 30.41 -10.00
N VAL A 296 4.81 31.64 -10.54
CA VAL A 296 4.89 31.89 -11.98
C VAL A 296 6.26 31.45 -12.52
N SER A 297 7.36 31.89 -11.91
CA SER A 297 8.71 31.54 -12.35
C SER A 297 8.95 30.03 -12.34
N ALA A 298 8.47 29.32 -11.31
CA ALA A 298 8.58 27.86 -11.24
C ALA A 298 7.79 27.14 -12.35
N LYS A 299 6.60 27.64 -12.71
CA LYS A 299 5.80 27.12 -13.83
C LYS A 299 6.48 27.35 -15.17
N GLU A 300 7.04 28.54 -15.40
CA GLU A 300 7.78 28.89 -16.62
C GLU A 300 9.04 28.03 -16.77
N GLN A 301 9.85 27.89 -15.71
CA GLN A 301 11.02 27.02 -15.71
C GLN A 301 10.66 25.55 -15.97
N THR A 302 9.59 25.06 -15.36
CA THR A 302 9.09 23.68 -15.58
C THR A 302 8.59 23.49 -17.01
N GLN A 303 7.86 24.47 -17.56
CA GLN A 303 7.41 24.45 -18.94
C GLN A 303 8.59 24.50 -19.93
N HIS A 304 9.63 25.28 -19.64
CA HIS A 304 10.84 25.31 -20.47
C HIS A 304 11.58 23.97 -20.47
N ARG A 305 11.73 23.31 -19.31
CA ARG A 305 12.35 21.96 -19.20
C ARG A 305 11.61 20.91 -20.04
N LEU A 306 10.27 20.96 -20.07
CA LEU A 306 9.44 20.00 -20.80
C LEU A 306 9.16 20.37 -22.27
N ALA A 307 9.39 21.62 -22.66
CA ALA A 307 9.30 22.03 -24.07
C ALA A 307 10.29 21.26 -24.97
N VAL A 308 11.45 20.87 -24.42
CA VAL A 308 12.48 20.07 -25.12
C VAL A 308 11.94 18.72 -25.61
N SER A 309 10.98 18.11 -24.88
CA SER A 309 10.35 16.84 -25.25
C SER A 309 9.00 17.00 -25.96
N ASN A 310 8.71 18.19 -26.52
CA ASN A 310 7.41 18.57 -27.11
C ASN A 310 6.21 18.38 -26.16
N THR A 311 6.42 18.48 -24.84
CA THR A 311 5.36 18.33 -23.84
C THR A 311 4.93 19.68 -23.27
N SER A 312 3.66 20.03 -23.47
CA SER A 312 3.04 21.24 -22.90
C SER A 312 2.21 20.92 -21.66
N ILE A 313 2.23 21.83 -20.68
CA ILE A 313 1.40 21.77 -19.48
C ILE A 313 0.26 22.79 -19.63
N ASP A 314 -0.98 22.32 -19.58
CA ASP A 314 -2.13 23.21 -19.38
C ASP A 314 -2.27 23.54 -17.90
N TRP A 315 -1.57 24.60 -17.47
CA TRP A 315 -1.63 25.11 -16.11
C TRP A 315 -3.01 25.61 -15.66
N ARG A 316 -3.96 25.83 -16.57
CA ARG A 316 -5.33 26.24 -16.21
C ARG A 316 -6.20 25.06 -15.79
N SER A 317 -5.93 23.88 -16.35
CA SER A 317 -6.61 22.62 -16.02
C SER A 317 -6.29 22.06 -14.62
N LEU A 318 -5.26 22.61 -13.97
CA LEU A 318 -4.65 22.10 -12.74
C LEU A 318 -5.02 22.97 -11.53
N SER A 319 -5.15 22.33 -10.37
CA SER A 319 -5.23 23.03 -9.09
C SER A 319 -3.88 23.64 -8.73
N ARG A 320 -3.84 24.49 -7.69
CA ARG A 320 -2.58 25.04 -7.17
C ARG A 320 -1.68 23.93 -6.59
N ALA A 321 -2.26 22.95 -5.89
CA ALA A 321 -1.52 21.82 -5.34
C ALA A 321 -0.95 20.91 -6.44
N ALA A 322 -1.77 20.54 -7.43
CA ALA A 322 -1.33 19.75 -8.58
C ALA A 322 -0.20 20.45 -9.37
N ALA A 323 -0.27 21.78 -9.50
CA ALA A 323 0.81 22.55 -10.11
C ALA A 323 2.13 22.46 -9.32
N PHE A 324 2.09 22.55 -7.99
CA PHE A 324 3.28 22.34 -7.15
C PHE A 324 3.80 20.89 -7.26
N GLY A 325 2.91 19.90 -7.27
CA GLY A 325 3.27 18.49 -7.48
C GLY A 325 4.02 18.27 -8.79
N ILE A 326 3.59 18.90 -9.89
CA ILE A 326 4.24 18.84 -11.20
C ILE A 326 5.61 19.55 -11.19
N VAL A 327 5.76 20.68 -10.50
CA VAL A 327 7.07 21.35 -10.35
C VAL A 327 8.06 20.43 -9.61
N ALA A 328 7.63 19.86 -8.48
CA ALA A 328 8.46 18.94 -7.68
C ALA A 328 8.78 17.63 -8.44
N ALA A 329 7.81 17.03 -9.12
CA ALA A 329 8.02 15.84 -9.94
C ALA A 329 8.95 16.11 -11.12
N CYS A 330 8.87 17.28 -11.76
CA CYS A 330 9.78 17.66 -12.83
C CYS A 330 11.23 17.74 -12.34
N GLU A 331 11.47 18.31 -11.16
CA GLU A 331 12.81 18.34 -10.57
C GLU A 331 13.31 16.92 -10.25
N ALA A 332 12.50 16.12 -9.54
CA ALA A 332 12.88 14.77 -9.13
C ALA A 332 13.20 13.86 -10.33
N LEU A 333 12.37 13.88 -11.38
CA LEU A 333 12.59 13.12 -12.61
C LEU A 333 13.79 13.62 -13.42
N THR A 334 14.09 14.93 -13.37
CA THR A 334 15.30 15.48 -14.00
C THR A 334 16.56 14.99 -13.28
N GLN A 335 16.57 15.02 -11.94
CA GLN A 335 17.70 14.51 -11.15
C GLN A 335 17.91 13.00 -11.36
N ALA A 336 16.82 12.22 -11.38
CA ALA A 336 16.86 10.79 -11.65
C ALA A 336 17.27 10.42 -13.09
N GLY A 337 17.43 11.40 -14.00
CA GLY A 337 17.83 11.17 -15.39
C GLY A 337 16.73 10.65 -16.32
N TRP A 338 15.46 10.76 -15.93
CA TRP A 338 14.34 10.26 -16.73
C TRP A 338 14.18 11.05 -18.03
N LYS A 339 14.36 10.37 -19.17
CA LYS A 339 14.25 10.95 -20.52
C LYS A 339 12.97 10.47 -21.21
N GLN A 340 12.06 11.40 -21.50
CA GLN A 340 10.79 11.08 -22.17
C GLN A 340 10.97 10.51 -23.59
N ASP A 341 12.05 10.88 -24.30
CA ASP A 341 12.28 10.48 -25.70
C ASP A 341 12.60 9.00 -25.89
N GLY A 342 13.10 8.30 -24.86
CA GLY A 342 13.37 6.86 -24.92
C GLY A 342 12.11 6.00 -25.12
N LEU A 343 10.94 6.56 -24.81
CA LEU A 343 9.64 5.87 -24.88
C LEU A 343 9.07 5.75 -26.31
N LYS A 344 9.84 6.08 -27.35
CA LYS A 344 9.45 5.85 -28.76
C LYS A 344 9.46 4.36 -29.15
N HIS A 345 10.15 3.50 -28.40
CA HIS A 345 10.39 2.10 -28.79
C HIS A 345 9.86 1.03 -27.82
N SER A 346 9.53 1.39 -26.57
CA SER A 346 8.80 0.50 -25.65
C SER A 346 7.94 1.30 -24.67
N PRO A 347 6.66 0.94 -24.43
CA PRO A 347 5.85 1.59 -23.41
C PRO A 347 6.27 1.12 -22.01
N ASN A 348 6.77 2.04 -21.18
CA ASN A 348 7.22 1.70 -19.82
C ASN A 348 6.01 1.51 -18.88
N ASN A 349 5.48 0.28 -18.89
CA ASN A 349 4.35 -0.16 -18.07
C ASN A 349 4.75 -0.52 -16.63
N ARG A 350 6.04 -0.40 -16.27
CA ARG A 350 6.59 -0.69 -14.93
C ARG A 350 7.03 0.57 -14.18
N SER A 351 6.79 1.76 -14.73
CA SER A 351 7.06 3.04 -14.07
C SER A 351 5.75 3.73 -13.70
N GLY A 352 5.49 3.90 -12.40
CA GLY A 352 4.22 4.39 -11.86
C GLY A 352 4.33 5.72 -11.10
N VAL A 353 3.20 6.14 -10.53
CA VAL A 353 3.03 7.36 -9.73
C VAL A 353 2.16 7.07 -8.50
N HIS A 354 2.66 7.43 -7.32
CA HIS A 354 1.85 7.46 -6.09
C HIS A 354 1.96 8.84 -5.46
N PHE A 355 1.01 9.73 -5.76
CA PHE A 355 1.12 11.14 -5.37
C PHE A 355 -0.13 11.62 -4.65
N GLY A 356 -0.04 11.79 -3.33
CA GLY A 356 -1.17 12.11 -2.47
C GLY A 356 -1.40 13.59 -2.21
N VAL A 357 -2.55 13.90 -1.63
CA VAL A 357 -3.00 15.24 -1.22
C VAL A 357 -3.98 15.09 -0.06
N GLY A 358 -3.90 15.96 0.95
CA GLY A 358 -4.76 15.88 2.13
C GLY A 358 -6.15 16.46 1.88
N MET A 359 -6.21 17.62 1.22
CA MET A 359 -7.45 18.34 0.93
C MET A 359 -7.39 19.02 -0.45
N GLU A 360 -7.62 18.26 -1.52
CA GLU A 360 -7.55 18.83 -2.88
C GLU A 360 -8.71 19.79 -3.18
N GLY A 361 -8.40 20.88 -3.89
CA GLY A 361 -9.40 21.73 -4.55
C GLY A 361 -10.42 22.43 -3.66
N ILE A 362 -10.20 22.56 -2.35
CA ILE A 362 -11.12 23.25 -1.43
C ILE A 362 -11.51 24.65 -1.93
N GLN A 363 -10.56 25.41 -2.49
CA GLN A 363 -10.84 26.72 -3.07
C GLN A 363 -11.81 26.62 -4.26
N GLU A 364 -11.61 25.65 -5.16
CA GLU A 364 -12.48 25.42 -6.32
C GLU A 364 -13.91 25.08 -5.88
N ILE A 365 -14.05 24.26 -4.83
CA ILE A 365 -15.35 23.90 -4.23
C ILE A 365 -16.05 25.15 -3.64
N VAL A 366 -15.31 26.03 -2.97
CA VAL A 366 -15.84 27.28 -2.42
C VAL A 366 -16.29 28.23 -3.54
N ASP A 367 -15.41 28.51 -4.51
CA ASP A 367 -15.67 29.42 -5.63
C ASP A 367 -16.87 28.95 -6.47
N THR A 368 -16.96 27.65 -6.75
CA THR A 368 -18.06 27.08 -7.53
C THR A 368 -19.36 27.01 -6.74
N SER A 369 -19.32 26.79 -5.41
CA SER A 369 -20.48 26.91 -4.53
C SER A 369 -21.05 28.34 -4.53
N GLU A 370 -20.19 29.36 -4.44
CA GLU A 370 -20.63 30.76 -4.55
C GLU A 370 -21.24 31.06 -5.93
N ALA A 371 -20.65 30.55 -7.01
CA ALA A 371 -21.20 30.67 -8.36
C ALA A 371 -22.58 30.01 -8.49
N ILE A 372 -22.79 28.81 -7.91
CA ILE A 372 -24.09 28.12 -7.89
C ILE A 372 -25.13 28.95 -7.11
N ASN A 373 -24.80 29.40 -5.89
CA ASN A 373 -25.68 30.22 -5.06
C ASN A 373 -26.04 31.55 -5.74
N SER A 374 -25.09 32.14 -6.48
CA SER A 374 -25.29 33.32 -7.32
C SER A 374 -26.02 33.05 -8.64
N LYS A 375 -26.41 31.81 -8.93
CA LYS A 375 -27.02 31.34 -10.20
C LYS A 375 -26.16 31.58 -11.45
N LYS A 376 -24.83 31.65 -11.30
CA LYS A 376 -23.84 31.93 -12.34
C LYS A 376 -23.24 30.64 -12.94
N TYR A 377 -24.08 29.71 -13.42
CA TYR A 377 -23.61 28.44 -14.02
C TYR A 377 -22.54 28.65 -15.12
N LYS A 378 -22.72 29.64 -16.00
CA LYS A 378 -21.74 29.99 -17.05
C LYS A 378 -20.39 30.50 -16.54
N GLY A 379 -20.27 30.83 -15.25
CA GLY A 379 -19.02 31.20 -14.60
C GLY A 379 -18.22 30.01 -14.06
N ILE A 380 -18.80 28.81 -14.03
CA ILE A 380 -18.11 27.59 -13.60
C ILE A 380 -17.27 27.08 -14.77
N GLY A 381 -15.95 27.01 -14.58
CA GLY A 381 -15.02 26.54 -15.61
C GLY A 381 -15.12 25.02 -15.86
N PRO A 382 -14.75 24.53 -17.04
CA PRO A 382 -14.81 23.10 -17.38
C PRO A 382 -13.87 22.23 -16.52
N HIS A 383 -12.90 22.85 -15.84
CA HIS A 383 -11.93 22.17 -14.99
C HIS A 383 -12.32 22.10 -13.50
N ALA A 384 -13.50 22.60 -13.10
CA ALA A 384 -13.93 22.61 -11.71
C ALA A 384 -13.83 21.23 -11.04
N LEU A 385 -14.30 20.19 -11.73
CA LEU A 385 -14.19 18.81 -11.26
C LEU A 385 -12.73 18.32 -11.25
N THR A 386 -11.98 18.55 -12.34
CA THR A 386 -10.58 18.08 -12.47
C THR A 386 -9.59 18.84 -11.59
N ARG A 387 -10.01 19.94 -10.96
CA ARG A 387 -9.25 20.71 -9.96
C ARG A 387 -9.65 20.37 -8.52
N SER A 388 -10.64 19.49 -8.33
CA SER A 388 -11.19 19.08 -7.03
C SER A 388 -11.02 17.59 -6.71
N LEU A 389 -10.55 16.77 -7.66
CA LEU A 389 -10.35 15.34 -7.49
C LEU A 389 -8.93 15.03 -6.97
N ALA A 390 -8.83 14.43 -5.78
CA ALA A 390 -7.56 14.17 -5.08
C ALA A 390 -6.53 13.33 -5.86
N ASN A 391 -6.94 12.55 -6.87
CA ASN A 391 -6.03 11.77 -7.71
C ASN A 391 -5.44 12.54 -8.90
N MET A 392 -5.88 13.77 -9.14
CA MET A 392 -5.47 14.57 -10.31
C MET A 392 -3.99 14.98 -10.32
N PRO A 393 -3.31 15.27 -9.18
CA PRO A 393 -1.86 15.42 -9.16
C PRO A 393 -1.14 14.18 -9.72
N ALA A 394 -1.48 12.98 -9.24
CA ALA A 394 -0.88 11.73 -9.70
C ALA A 394 -1.17 11.46 -11.19
N GLY A 395 -2.43 11.63 -11.61
CA GLY A 395 -2.84 11.45 -13.01
C GLY A 395 -2.18 12.46 -13.97
N ALA A 396 -1.98 13.71 -13.54
CA ALA A 396 -1.29 14.72 -14.34
C ALA A 396 0.21 14.39 -14.49
N ILE A 397 0.88 13.95 -13.42
CA ILE A 397 2.27 13.48 -13.46
C ILE A 397 2.38 12.25 -14.39
N SER A 398 1.53 11.24 -14.22
CA SER A 398 1.51 10.04 -15.08
C SER A 398 1.36 10.41 -16.56
N ARG A 399 0.40 11.29 -16.89
CA ARG A 399 0.16 11.77 -18.25
C ARG A 399 1.34 12.54 -18.84
N LEU A 400 1.94 13.45 -18.07
CA LEU A 400 3.04 14.31 -18.53
C LEU A 400 4.33 13.53 -18.81
N TRP A 401 4.66 12.54 -17.97
CA TRP A 401 5.89 11.74 -18.11
C TRP A 401 5.69 10.35 -18.72
N ARG A 402 4.46 10.01 -19.14
CA ARG A 402 4.04 8.74 -19.77
C ARG A 402 4.32 7.52 -18.90
N LEU A 403 4.11 7.66 -17.59
CA LEU A 403 4.32 6.62 -16.57
C LEU A 403 3.07 5.73 -16.52
N ARG A 404 3.17 4.48 -17.03
CA ARG A 404 2.03 3.58 -17.27
C ARG A 404 1.91 2.42 -16.27
N GLY A 405 2.75 2.39 -15.24
CA GLY A 405 2.61 1.49 -14.10
C GLY A 405 1.49 1.93 -13.15
N PRO A 406 1.50 1.45 -11.89
CA PRO A 406 0.51 1.83 -10.86
C PRO A 406 0.37 3.35 -10.76
N CYS A 407 -0.85 3.87 -10.84
CA CYS A 407 -1.14 5.31 -10.76
C CYS A 407 -2.23 5.55 -9.73
N MET A 408 -1.87 6.09 -8.56
CA MET A 408 -2.83 6.32 -7.46
C MET A 408 -2.45 7.52 -6.58
N ALA A 409 -3.38 7.89 -5.70
CA ALA A 409 -3.20 8.95 -4.72
C ALA A 409 -3.77 8.47 -3.39
N GLY A 410 -2.92 8.42 -2.36
CA GLY A 410 -3.37 8.18 -1.00
C GLY A 410 -3.96 9.46 -0.39
N ASN A 411 -4.85 9.30 0.58
CA ASN A 411 -5.22 10.36 1.51
C ASN A 411 -5.32 9.76 2.92
N THR A 412 -4.44 10.22 3.80
CA THR A 412 -4.32 9.88 5.22
C THR A 412 -3.97 11.15 6.01
N ALA A 413 -4.65 12.25 5.67
CA ALA A 413 -4.40 13.58 6.22
C ALA A 413 -2.90 13.94 6.18
N CYS A 414 -2.29 14.27 7.32
CA CYS A 414 -0.90 14.71 7.40
C CYS A 414 0.14 13.61 7.04
N ALA A 415 -0.22 12.33 7.17
CA ALA A 415 0.65 11.21 6.83
C ALA A 415 0.71 10.89 5.32
N THR A 416 -0.15 11.54 4.52
CA THR A 416 -0.38 11.23 3.09
C THR A 416 0.88 11.11 2.24
N GLY A 417 1.80 12.09 2.33
CA GLY A 417 3.03 12.09 1.55
C GLY A 417 4.00 10.98 1.95
N LEU A 418 4.07 10.63 3.25
CA LEU A 418 4.90 9.53 3.75
C LEU A 418 4.31 8.19 3.34
N HIS A 419 3.00 7.97 3.53
CA HIS A 419 2.33 6.75 3.07
C HIS A 419 2.46 6.57 1.56
N SER A 420 2.37 7.64 0.78
CA SER A 420 2.58 7.57 -0.69
C SER A 420 3.98 7.10 -1.08
N ILE A 421 5.02 7.49 -0.32
CA ILE A 421 6.39 7.01 -0.51
C ILE A 421 6.54 5.55 -0.02
N GLY A 422 5.94 5.21 1.11
CA GLY A 422 5.98 3.86 1.67
C GLY A 422 5.24 2.81 0.85
N ASP A 423 4.07 3.14 0.30
CA ASP A 423 3.32 2.25 -0.59
C ASP A 423 4.01 2.10 -1.95
N ALA A 424 4.60 3.18 -2.49
CA ALA A 424 5.48 3.09 -3.65
C ALA A 424 6.73 2.21 -3.41
N TYR A 425 7.31 2.27 -2.20
CA TYR A 425 8.37 1.36 -1.76
C TYR A 425 7.89 -0.10 -1.75
N ARG A 426 6.68 -0.40 -1.23
CA ARG A 426 6.09 -1.76 -1.29
C ARG A 426 5.87 -2.24 -2.71
N MET A 427 5.28 -1.42 -3.59
CA MET A 427 5.07 -1.78 -5.00
C MET A 427 6.38 -2.18 -5.70
N ILE A 428 7.48 -1.51 -5.37
CA ILE A 428 8.80 -1.89 -5.90
C ILE A 428 9.30 -3.19 -5.24
N GLN A 429 9.22 -3.34 -3.92
CA GLN A 429 9.62 -4.59 -3.25
C GLN A 429 8.90 -5.83 -3.79
N TYR A 430 7.59 -5.74 -4.02
CA TYR A 430 6.73 -6.85 -4.46
C TYR A 430 6.68 -7.07 -5.98
N GLY A 431 7.33 -6.23 -6.79
CA GLY A 431 7.45 -6.46 -8.24
C GLY A 431 6.37 -5.80 -9.11
N GLU A 432 5.49 -4.98 -8.54
CA GLU A 432 4.43 -4.25 -9.27
C GLU A 432 4.99 -3.15 -10.17
N ALA A 433 6.04 -2.45 -9.71
CA ALA A 433 6.70 -1.37 -10.44
C ALA A 433 8.23 -1.46 -10.28
N ASP A 434 9.00 -1.02 -11.27
CA ASP A 434 10.47 -0.90 -11.18
C ASP A 434 10.92 0.53 -10.86
N LEU A 435 10.05 1.50 -11.11
CA LEU A 435 10.22 2.91 -10.77
C LEU A 435 8.89 3.48 -10.27
N MET A 436 8.92 4.29 -9.22
CA MET A 436 7.75 5.02 -8.73
C MET A 436 8.10 6.48 -8.49
N VAL A 437 7.27 7.38 -9.03
CA VAL A 437 7.29 8.80 -8.68
C VAL A 437 6.33 9.01 -7.51
N ALA A 438 6.88 9.24 -6.32
CA ALA A 438 6.14 9.18 -5.08
C ALA A 438 6.25 10.48 -4.25
N GLY A 439 5.18 10.86 -3.56
CA GLY A 439 5.20 12.05 -2.70
C GLY A 439 3.82 12.64 -2.44
N GLY A 440 3.76 13.95 -2.26
CA GLY A 440 2.49 14.65 -2.08
C GLY A 440 2.57 16.16 -2.26
N CYS A 441 1.40 16.78 -2.45
CA CYS A 441 1.20 18.22 -2.57
C CYS A 441 0.05 18.70 -1.66
N GLU A 442 0.07 19.97 -1.29
CA GLU A 442 -1.04 20.67 -0.65
C GLU A 442 -1.00 22.17 -1.01
N ALA A 443 -2.15 22.81 -1.18
CA ALA A 443 -2.26 24.24 -1.44
C ALA A 443 -3.54 24.85 -0.84
N THR A 444 -3.78 24.58 0.44
CA THR A 444 -5.05 24.85 1.12
C THR A 444 -5.00 26.05 2.06
N VAL A 445 -4.03 26.96 1.88
CA VAL A 445 -4.03 28.23 2.62
C VAL A 445 -5.11 29.14 2.04
N ASN A 446 -6.33 28.96 2.54
CA ASN A 446 -7.51 29.77 2.19
C ASN A 446 -8.36 30.06 3.44
N PRO A 447 -9.24 31.08 3.42
CA PRO A 447 -10.01 31.49 4.59
C PRO A 447 -10.88 30.37 5.19
N TRP A 448 -11.42 29.46 4.37
CA TRP A 448 -12.24 28.34 4.85
C TRP A 448 -11.41 27.35 5.67
N ALA A 449 -10.24 26.94 5.17
CA ALA A 449 -9.36 25.99 5.84
C ALA A 449 -8.78 26.59 7.12
N ILE A 450 -8.29 27.84 7.09
CA ILE A 450 -7.79 28.52 8.28
C ILE A 450 -8.89 28.68 9.33
N ALA A 451 -10.13 28.98 8.93
CA ALA A 451 -11.28 28.98 9.83
C ALA A 451 -11.53 27.59 10.45
N ALA A 452 -11.62 26.53 9.63
CA ALA A 452 -11.89 25.17 10.07
C ALA A 452 -10.86 24.66 11.09
N PHE A 453 -9.56 24.79 10.80
CA PHE A 453 -8.50 24.39 11.72
C PHE A 453 -8.40 25.31 12.96
N SER A 454 -8.76 26.59 12.85
CA SER A 454 -8.91 27.48 14.02
C SER A 454 -10.06 27.04 14.94
N ARG A 455 -11.18 26.55 14.39
CA ARG A 455 -12.34 26.11 15.18
C ARG A 455 -12.05 24.89 16.05
N ILE A 456 -11.18 23.99 15.59
CA ILE A 456 -10.69 22.84 16.37
C ILE A 456 -9.44 23.15 17.21
N ARG A 457 -8.98 24.42 17.22
CA ARG A 457 -7.79 24.89 17.97
C ARG A 457 -6.48 24.18 17.58
N ALA A 458 -6.34 23.79 16.32
CA ALA A 458 -5.13 23.14 15.82
C ALA A 458 -4.04 24.14 15.36
N LEU A 459 -4.43 25.37 15.00
CA LEU A 459 -3.51 26.41 14.55
C LEU A 459 -2.94 27.25 15.70
N THR A 460 -1.70 27.71 15.53
CA THR A 460 -1.13 28.78 16.36
C THR A 460 -1.97 30.06 16.25
N THR A 461 -2.08 30.81 17.34
CA THR A 461 -2.80 32.10 17.37
C THR A 461 -2.05 33.19 18.15
N ARG A 462 -1.10 32.80 19.02
CA ARG A 462 -0.32 33.74 19.86
C ARG A 462 0.75 34.50 19.09
N PHE A 463 1.20 33.97 17.94
CA PHE A 463 2.34 34.51 17.18
C PHE A 463 1.94 35.24 15.89
N ASN A 464 0.70 35.73 15.82
CA ASN A 464 0.21 36.52 14.68
C ASN A 464 1.09 37.74 14.36
N GLU A 465 1.61 38.42 15.39
CA GLU A 465 2.48 39.61 15.24
C GLU A 465 3.98 39.24 15.12
N ALA A 466 4.32 37.94 15.15
CA ALA A 466 5.68 37.42 14.96
C ALA A 466 5.66 36.15 14.08
N PRO A 467 5.28 36.23 12.79
CA PRO A 467 4.99 35.05 11.98
C PRO A 467 6.15 34.06 11.86
N ILE A 468 7.38 34.58 11.74
CA ILE A 468 8.60 33.75 11.63
C ILE A 468 8.86 32.88 12.88
N GLU A 469 8.25 33.22 14.02
CA GLU A 469 8.34 32.47 15.28
C GLU A 469 7.18 31.49 15.51
N ALA A 470 6.14 31.53 14.66
CA ALA A 470 4.84 30.93 14.97
C ALA A 470 4.84 29.40 14.97
N SER A 471 5.69 28.77 14.14
CA SER A 471 5.97 27.34 14.25
C SER A 471 7.25 27.12 15.06
N ARG A 472 7.11 26.51 16.23
CA ARG A 472 8.20 26.20 17.17
C ARG A 472 8.06 24.80 17.77
N PRO A 473 8.32 23.74 16.99
CA PRO A 473 8.26 22.37 17.47
C PRO A 473 9.11 22.16 18.73
N PHE A 474 8.57 21.42 19.69
CA PHE A 474 9.15 21.13 21.01
C PHE A 474 9.44 22.33 21.92
N ASP A 475 9.11 23.57 21.54
CA ASP A 475 9.31 24.73 22.41
C ASP A 475 8.19 24.86 23.46
N ALA A 476 8.52 25.30 24.67
CA ALA A 476 7.60 25.46 25.79
C ALA A 476 6.47 26.47 25.52
N LEU A 477 6.63 27.38 24.54
CA LEU A 477 5.61 28.38 24.19
C LEU A 477 4.71 27.98 23.01
N ARG A 478 4.91 26.80 22.42
CA ARG A 478 4.11 26.29 21.29
C ARG A 478 2.61 26.22 21.61
N ASP A 479 1.75 26.57 20.65
CA ASP A 479 0.29 26.68 20.86
C ASP A 479 -0.56 26.09 19.72
N GLY A 480 0.06 25.52 18.68
CA GLY A 480 -0.59 25.01 17.49
C GLY A 480 0.34 25.07 16.28
N PHE A 481 -0.07 24.48 15.16
CA PHE A 481 0.74 24.48 13.93
C PHE A 481 0.51 25.75 13.09
N ALA A 482 1.52 26.16 12.33
CA ALA A 482 1.35 27.15 11.26
C ALA A 482 1.10 26.41 9.94
N MET A 483 -0.07 26.61 9.31
CA MET A 483 -0.43 25.95 8.05
C MET A 483 0.50 26.43 6.92
N SER A 484 0.84 25.55 6.00
CA SER A 484 1.72 25.86 4.86
C SER A 484 1.29 25.11 3.61
N GLU A 485 1.83 25.52 2.46
CA GLU A 485 1.59 24.90 1.16
C GLU A 485 2.88 24.55 0.42
N GLY A 486 2.76 23.62 -0.53
CA GLY A 486 3.88 23.17 -1.34
C GLY A 486 3.72 21.73 -1.85
N ALA A 487 4.82 21.14 -2.27
CA ALA A 487 4.89 19.75 -2.69
C ALA A 487 6.30 19.20 -2.52
N ALA A 488 6.41 17.89 -2.37
CA ALA A 488 7.68 17.17 -2.40
C ALA A 488 7.52 15.84 -3.14
N CYS A 489 8.59 15.44 -3.82
CA CYS A 489 8.63 14.28 -4.69
C CYS A 489 9.94 13.51 -4.53
N MET A 490 9.85 12.18 -4.57
CA MET A 490 10.95 11.24 -4.74
C MET A 490 10.76 10.43 -6.02
N VAL A 491 11.86 10.07 -6.67
CA VAL A 491 11.90 8.96 -7.62
C VAL A 491 12.53 7.77 -6.92
N LEU A 492 11.74 6.73 -6.72
CA LEU A 492 12.15 5.45 -6.15
C LEU A 492 12.43 4.46 -7.29
N GLN A 493 13.48 3.66 -7.20
CA GLN A 493 13.83 2.64 -8.20
C GLN A 493 14.24 1.32 -7.55
N ALA A 494 13.98 0.20 -8.22
CA ALA A 494 14.53 -1.09 -7.86
C ALA A 494 16.07 -1.10 -8.00
N TRP A 495 16.76 -1.74 -7.06
CA TRP A 495 18.21 -1.93 -7.09
C TRP A 495 18.60 -3.43 -7.08
N PRO A 496 19.48 -3.88 -8.00
CA PRO A 496 20.01 -3.14 -9.15
C PRO A 496 18.90 -2.79 -10.17
N PRO A 497 19.10 -1.80 -11.05
CA PRO A 497 18.12 -1.42 -12.07
C PRO A 497 17.73 -2.60 -12.97
N THR A 498 16.43 -2.72 -13.31
CA THR A 498 15.94 -3.72 -14.24
C THR A 498 16.27 -3.34 -15.68
N ALA A 499 16.14 -4.24 -16.65
CA ALA A 499 16.36 -3.91 -18.06
C ALA A 499 15.51 -2.72 -18.54
N ASP A 500 14.26 -2.61 -18.03
CA ASP A 500 13.33 -1.52 -18.34
C ASP A 500 13.75 -0.17 -17.71
N THR A 501 14.45 -0.17 -16.58
CA THR A 501 14.89 1.05 -15.88
C THR A 501 16.37 1.40 -16.07
N ALA A 502 17.20 0.45 -16.52
CA ALA A 502 18.63 0.66 -16.75
C ALA A 502 18.94 1.76 -17.78
N SER A 503 18.08 1.95 -18.79
CA SER A 503 18.22 3.05 -19.77
C SER A 503 17.89 4.44 -19.20
N HIS A 504 17.25 4.48 -18.03
CA HIS A 504 16.89 5.69 -17.29
C HIS A 504 17.81 5.94 -16.09
N PHE A 505 18.59 4.94 -15.66
CA PHE A 505 19.63 5.11 -14.65
C PHE A 505 20.81 5.90 -15.23
N GLN A 506 21.32 6.90 -14.50
CA GLN A 506 22.56 7.57 -14.87
C GLN A 506 23.75 6.78 -14.31
N PRO A 507 24.61 6.14 -15.13
CA PRO A 507 25.65 5.24 -14.61
C PRO A 507 26.67 5.91 -13.68
N ASN A 508 26.78 7.23 -13.74
CA ASN A 508 27.75 8.04 -12.98
C ASN A 508 27.11 8.85 -11.84
N SER A 509 25.82 8.61 -11.50
CA SER A 509 25.14 9.29 -10.39
C SER A 509 24.70 8.26 -9.35
N PRO A 510 25.37 8.17 -8.19
CA PRO A 510 24.94 7.24 -7.14
C PRO A 510 23.55 7.65 -6.61
N PRO A 511 22.71 6.68 -6.18
CA PRO A 511 21.49 6.99 -5.46
C PRO A 511 21.73 7.88 -4.23
N VAL A 512 20.77 8.75 -3.94
CA VAL A 512 20.87 9.71 -2.82
C VAL A 512 20.88 8.98 -1.48
N ALA A 513 20.00 7.98 -1.35
CA ALA A 513 19.77 7.19 -0.15
C ALA A 513 19.00 5.90 -0.51
N GLU A 514 18.80 5.02 0.47
CA GLU A 514 18.03 3.78 0.35
C GLU A 514 16.88 3.79 1.36
N ILE A 515 15.66 3.41 0.95
CA ILE A 515 14.57 3.14 1.89
C ILE A 515 14.72 1.68 2.31
N ILE A 516 14.97 1.45 3.60
CA ILE A 516 15.22 0.10 4.12
C ILE A 516 14.03 -0.49 4.87
N GLY A 517 13.12 0.33 5.42
CA GLY A 517 11.89 -0.17 6.05
C GLY A 517 10.74 0.84 6.09
N PHE A 518 9.51 0.32 6.17
CA PHE A 518 8.27 1.10 6.22
C PHE A 518 7.25 0.50 7.19
N GLY A 519 6.89 1.25 8.23
CA GLY A 519 5.91 0.86 9.24
C GLY A 519 4.67 1.74 9.24
N ARG A 520 3.53 1.15 9.61
CA ARG A 520 2.24 1.84 9.74
C ARG A 520 1.50 1.37 10.99
N SER A 521 0.64 2.24 11.52
CA SER A 521 -0.34 1.87 12.54
C SER A 521 -1.57 2.79 12.48
N ALA A 522 -2.56 2.51 13.33
CA ALA A 522 -3.61 3.45 13.65
C ALA A 522 -3.78 3.58 15.18
N ASP A 523 -4.07 4.77 15.68
CA ASP A 523 -4.32 5.04 17.11
C ASP A 523 -5.63 4.40 17.58
N ALA A 524 -6.66 4.38 16.71
CA ALA A 524 -8.03 3.97 17.04
C ALA A 524 -8.65 4.72 18.24
N HIS A 525 -8.18 5.95 18.53
CA HIS A 525 -8.53 6.71 19.73
C HIS A 525 -9.50 7.88 19.46
N ASN A 526 -9.11 8.84 18.63
CA ASN A 526 -9.88 10.05 18.36
C ASN A 526 -9.64 10.55 16.92
N LEU A 527 -10.57 11.35 16.39
CA LEU A 527 -10.47 11.89 15.02
C LEU A 527 -9.42 13.00 14.87
N VAL A 528 -9.07 13.72 15.94
CA VAL A 528 -8.19 14.90 15.92
C VAL A 528 -7.09 14.82 16.98
N ALA A 529 -7.43 14.41 18.20
CA ALA A 529 -6.44 14.24 19.25
C ALA A 529 -5.62 12.95 19.01
N PRO A 530 -4.29 12.98 19.20
CA PRO A 530 -3.48 11.76 19.19
C PRO A 530 -3.83 10.85 20.37
N ASP A 531 -3.48 9.57 20.27
CA ASP A 531 -3.42 8.66 21.41
C ASP A 531 -2.64 9.30 22.59
N PRO A 532 -3.24 9.46 23.79
CA PRO A 532 -2.59 10.08 24.96
C PRO A 532 -1.25 9.48 25.39
N ILE A 533 -0.95 8.23 25.04
CA ILE A 533 0.34 7.57 25.34
C ILE A 533 1.20 7.31 24.10
N GLY A 534 0.75 7.76 22.92
CA GLY A 534 1.48 7.65 21.66
C GLY A 534 1.77 6.21 21.22
N ASP A 535 0.91 5.25 21.57
CA ASP A 535 1.16 3.84 21.29
C ASP A 535 1.05 3.55 19.79
N GLY A 536 0.16 4.24 19.07
CA GLY A 536 0.16 4.22 17.61
C GLY A 536 1.50 4.66 17.00
N ALA A 537 2.04 5.80 17.42
CA ALA A 537 3.36 6.29 16.99
C ALA A 537 4.50 5.31 17.33
N LEU A 538 4.47 4.70 18.54
CA LEU A 538 5.42 3.66 18.93
C LEU A 538 5.34 2.45 17.99
N ARG A 539 4.13 1.92 17.74
CA ARG A 539 3.91 0.76 16.86
C ARG A 539 4.32 1.02 15.41
N SER A 540 4.12 2.23 14.87
CA SER A 540 4.58 2.55 13.50
C SER A 540 6.10 2.57 13.41
N MET A 541 6.79 3.14 14.40
CA MET A 541 8.25 3.11 14.46
C MET A 541 8.79 1.69 14.62
N GLN A 542 8.23 0.88 15.53
CA GLN A 542 8.61 -0.52 15.72
C GLN A 542 8.42 -1.34 14.44
N ALA A 543 7.28 -1.20 13.75
CA ALA A 543 7.02 -1.89 12.49
C ALA A 543 8.02 -1.48 11.38
N ALA A 544 8.42 -0.21 11.34
CA ALA A 544 9.38 0.29 10.36
C ALA A 544 10.79 -0.26 10.61
N LEU A 545 11.21 -0.32 11.88
CA LEU A 545 12.50 -0.89 12.30
C LEU A 545 12.58 -2.41 12.08
N HIS A 546 11.50 -3.13 12.40
CA HIS A 546 11.39 -4.56 12.14
C HIS A 546 11.47 -4.87 10.63
N ASP A 547 10.77 -4.11 9.80
CA ASP A 547 10.84 -4.27 8.34
C ASP A 547 12.21 -3.86 7.75
N ALA A 548 12.91 -2.92 8.41
CA ALA A 548 14.29 -2.55 8.09
C ALA A 548 15.34 -3.56 8.57
N GLN A 549 14.94 -4.60 9.34
CA GLN A 549 15.83 -5.61 9.92
C GLN A 549 16.98 -4.99 10.75
N LEU A 550 16.66 -3.97 11.55
CA LEU A 550 17.63 -3.29 12.42
C LEU A 550 17.61 -3.89 13.83
N ASP A 551 18.55 -4.78 14.11
CA ASP A 551 18.64 -5.50 15.40
C ASP A 551 19.03 -4.59 16.59
N SER A 552 19.56 -3.39 16.35
CA SER A 552 19.94 -2.44 17.39
C SER A 552 19.60 -0.99 17.03
N LEU A 553 18.97 -0.28 17.98
CA LEU A 553 18.70 1.16 17.89
C LEU A 553 19.96 2.03 17.99
N ASP A 554 21.13 1.45 18.27
CA ASP A 554 22.41 2.18 18.24
C ASP A 554 22.90 2.44 16.80
N GLN A 555 22.23 1.87 15.79
CA GLN A 555 22.44 2.19 14.38
C GLN A 555 21.66 3.42 13.91
N ILE A 556 20.74 3.96 14.73
CA ILE A 556 19.94 5.15 14.40
C ILE A 556 20.73 6.40 14.80
N ASP A 557 20.98 7.30 13.84
CA ASP A 557 21.62 8.60 14.09
C ASP A 557 20.59 9.73 14.29
N HIS A 558 19.42 9.62 13.62
CA HIS A 558 18.50 10.75 13.45
C HIS A 558 17.02 10.33 13.45
N ILE A 559 16.17 11.16 14.04
CA ILE A 559 14.70 11.05 13.92
C ILE A 559 14.14 12.42 13.51
N ASN A 560 13.65 12.49 12.28
CA ASN A 560 12.85 13.61 11.79
C ASN A 560 11.39 13.40 12.19
N CYS A 561 10.92 14.22 13.12
CA CYS A 561 9.67 14.05 13.84
C CYS A 561 8.48 14.66 13.11
N HIS A 562 7.30 14.12 13.41
CA HIS A 562 6.04 14.73 13.01
C HIS A 562 5.80 16.08 13.72
N ALA A 563 6.29 16.27 14.94
CA ALA A 563 6.13 17.41 15.84
C ALA A 563 5.74 18.72 15.15
N THR A 564 4.50 19.13 15.39
CA THR A 564 3.77 20.16 14.64
C THR A 564 3.74 21.51 15.34
N SER A 565 4.47 21.68 16.46
CA SER A 565 4.33 22.82 17.37
C SER A 565 3.00 22.79 18.15
N THR A 566 2.46 21.59 18.40
CA THR A 566 1.26 21.40 19.23
C THR A 566 1.64 20.98 20.67
N PRO A 567 0.93 21.47 21.72
CA PRO A 567 1.26 21.10 23.10
C PRO A 567 1.23 19.59 23.36
N LEU A 568 0.15 18.91 22.95
CA LEU A 568 0.00 17.47 23.17
C LEU A 568 0.84 16.63 22.21
N GLY A 569 0.76 16.89 20.90
CA GLY A 569 1.37 16.05 19.87
C GLY A 569 2.89 15.96 19.99
N ASP A 570 3.57 17.10 20.16
CA ASP A 570 5.03 17.15 20.28
C ASP A 570 5.55 16.38 21.51
N THR A 571 4.84 16.44 22.65
CA THR A 571 5.21 15.70 23.88
C THR A 571 4.90 14.21 23.76
N ILE A 572 3.78 13.86 23.13
CA ILE A 572 3.37 12.47 22.91
C ILE A 572 4.32 11.74 21.96
N GLU A 573 4.72 12.37 20.85
CA GLU A 573 5.73 11.79 19.95
C GLU A 573 7.07 11.61 20.67
N LEU A 574 7.52 12.62 21.41
CA LEU A 574 8.78 12.54 22.17
C LEU A 574 8.72 11.44 23.24
N ALA A 575 7.57 11.25 23.91
CA ALA A 575 7.34 10.15 24.84
C ALA A 575 7.38 8.78 24.14
N ALA A 576 6.76 8.65 22.96
CA ALA A 576 6.81 7.42 22.16
C ALA A 576 8.24 7.07 21.72
N ILE A 577 9.05 8.06 21.31
CA ILE A 577 10.48 7.88 21.01
C ILE A 577 11.25 7.43 22.26
N CYS A 578 10.98 8.01 23.42
CA CYS A 578 11.62 7.62 24.67
C CYS A 578 11.25 6.19 25.12
N ARG A 579 9.97 5.78 24.95
CA ARG A 579 9.50 4.40 25.16
C ARG A 579 10.18 3.42 24.17
N LEU A 580 10.32 3.80 22.90
CA LEU A 580 11.02 3.02 21.89
C LEU A 580 12.47 2.77 22.32
N LEU A 581 13.19 3.83 22.70
CA LEU A 581 14.58 3.72 23.14
C LEU A 581 14.74 2.93 24.45
N ALA A 582 13.81 3.05 25.40
CA ALA A 582 13.83 2.32 26.66
C ALA A 582 13.46 0.83 26.52
N SER A 583 12.70 0.44 25.49
CA SER A 583 12.28 -0.96 25.28
C SER A 583 13.37 -1.85 24.68
N HIS A 584 14.41 -1.26 24.08
CA HIS A 584 15.55 -2.01 23.55
C HIS A 584 16.75 -1.89 24.50
N ASN A 585 17.38 -3.03 24.81
CA ASN A 585 18.59 -3.14 25.65
C ASN A 585 19.86 -2.62 24.94
N ALA A 586 19.76 -1.45 24.31
CA ALA A 586 20.87 -0.73 23.73
C ALA A 586 21.88 -0.35 24.82
N SER A 587 23.17 -0.34 24.46
CA SER A 587 24.25 -0.03 25.40
C SER A 587 24.01 1.34 26.04
N HIS A 588 24.16 1.43 27.37
CA HIS A 588 24.16 2.72 28.05
C HIS A 588 25.36 3.60 27.62
N ASP A 589 26.42 2.97 27.09
CA ASP A 589 27.65 3.62 26.63
C ASP A 589 27.68 3.76 25.09
N ARG A 590 26.68 4.43 24.51
CA ARG A 590 26.80 4.89 23.11
C ARG A 590 27.51 6.25 23.03
N PRO A 591 28.43 6.46 22.06
CA PRO A 591 29.27 7.65 22.06
C PRO A 591 28.56 8.95 21.65
N ASN A 592 27.43 8.86 20.93
CA ASN A 592 26.70 10.02 20.40
C ASN A 592 25.19 9.94 20.71
N PRO A 593 24.51 11.06 20.98
CA PRO A 593 23.06 11.11 21.06
C PRO A 593 22.41 11.05 19.66
N ILE A 594 21.18 10.52 19.59
CA ILE A 594 20.32 10.60 18.41
C ILE A 594 19.89 12.04 18.24
N ILE A 595 20.05 12.57 17.04
CA ILE A 595 19.55 13.88 16.71
C ILE A 595 18.03 13.80 16.51
N VAL A 596 17.29 14.69 17.16
CA VAL A 596 15.83 14.78 17.06
C VAL A 596 15.47 16.17 16.59
N ASN A 597 14.78 16.26 15.44
CA ASN A 597 14.29 17.55 14.96
C ASN A 597 12.95 17.46 14.23
N SER A 598 12.30 18.61 14.01
CA SER A 598 11.20 18.77 13.07
C SER A 598 11.48 19.99 12.18
N ILE A 599 11.46 19.79 10.86
CA ILE A 599 11.64 20.88 9.90
C ILE A 599 10.43 21.83 9.82
N LYS A 600 9.30 21.51 10.46
CA LYS A 600 8.08 22.33 10.42
C LYS A 600 8.25 23.74 10.99
N GLY A 601 9.24 23.95 11.86
CA GLY A 601 9.64 25.30 12.30
C GLY A 601 10.16 26.19 11.15
N HIS A 602 10.78 25.60 10.13
CA HIS A 602 11.22 26.29 8.92
C HIS A 602 10.11 26.35 7.86
N THR A 603 9.46 25.22 7.57
CA THR A 603 8.55 25.09 6.42
C THR A 603 7.10 25.43 6.73
N GLY A 604 6.71 25.47 8.00
CA GLY A 604 5.33 25.24 8.41
C GLY A 604 4.88 23.80 8.21
N HIS A 605 3.60 23.54 8.47
CA HIS A 605 2.99 22.24 8.25
C HIS A 605 2.27 22.18 6.89
N LEU A 606 2.89 21.49 5.92
CA LEU A 606 2.35 21.31 4.56
C LEU A 606 1.29 20.21 4.45
N LEU A 607 0.61 19.87 5.57
CA LEU A 607 -0.50 18.90 5.63
C LEU A 607 -0.21 17.61 4.84
N GLY A 608 -0.92 17.32 3.76
CA GLY A 608 -0.72 16.11 2.94
C GLY A 608 0.66 15.98 2.30
N ALA A 609 1.39 17.08 2.07
CA ALA A 609 2.76 17.07 1.59
C ALA A 609 3.83 16.99 2.71
N ALA A 610 3.43 17.11 3.99
CA ALA A 610 4.36 17.16 5.13
C ALA A 610 5.27 15.92 5.18
N GLY A 611 4.68 14.72 5.24
CA GLY A 611 5.44 13.48 5.24
C GLY A 611 6.34 13.28 4.01
N ALA A 612 6.02 13.89 2.86
CA ALA A 612 6.88 13.84 1.68
C ALA A 612 8.08 14.79 1.79
N ILE A 613 7.88 16.05 2.20
CA ILE A 613 9.00 17.01 2.33
C ILE A 613 9.93 16.63 3.49
N GLU A 614 9.37 16.03 4.53
CA GLU A 614 10.09 15.40 5.64
C GLU A 614 10.93 14.20 5.21
N SER A 615 10.39 13.33 4.34
CA SER A 615 11.16 12.24 3.73
C SER A 615 12.30 12.76 2.85
N VAL A 616 12.05 13.79 2.03
CA VAL A 616 13.08 14.41 1.17
C VAL A 616 14.21 15.01 1.99
N TYR A 617 13.87 15.76 3.05
CA TYR A 617 14.85 16.26 4.01
C TYR A 617 15.65 15.12 4.66
N THR A 618 14.99 14.05 5.08
CA THR A 618 15.64 12.91 5.76
C THR A 618 16.63 12.19 4.84
N ALA A 619 16.28 11.99 3.56
CA ALA A 619 17.20 11.48 2.54
C ALA A 619 18.41 12.40 2.32
N LEU A 620 18.21 13.72 2.30
CA LEU A 620 19.30 14.70 2.23
C LEU A 620 20.18 14.70 3.50
N ALA A 621 19.59 14.50 4.69
CA ALA A 621 20.29 14.50 5.96
C ALA A 621 21.27 13.31 6.07
N VAL A 622 20.83 12.09 5.73
CA VAL A 622 21.72 10.91 5.70
C VAL A 622 22.76 11.02 4.58
N ASN A 623 22.38 11.55 3.41
CA ASN A 623 23.30 11.75 2.29
C ASN A 623 24.42 12.77 2.63
N ARG A 624 24.06 13.91 3.22
CA ARG A 624 24.96 15.03 3.53
C ARG A 624 25.61 14.95 4.92
N ASN A 625 25.29 13.91 5.72
CA ASN A 625 25.73 13.73 7.12
C ASN A 625 25.37 14.91 8.06
N LEU A 626 24.31 15.65 7.77
CA LEU A 626 23.91 16.85 8.53
C LEU A 626 22.40 16.80 8.86
N ALA A 627 22.04 17.01 10.12
CA ALA A 627 20.67 17.39 10.51
C ALA A 627 20.61 18.89 10.80
N VAL A 628 19.46 19.52 10.54
CA VAL A 628 19.25 20.95 10.76
C VAL A 628 18.61 21.25 12.12
N SER A 629 18.65 22.51 12.55
CA SER A 629 18.09 22.96 13.82
C SER A 629 16.60 22.63 13.99
N ASN A 630 16.11 22.63 15.22
CA ASN A 630 14.70 22.94 15.48
C ASN A 630 14.56 24.47 15.47
N CYS A 631 14.03 25.02 14.38
CA CYS A 631 13.80 26.46 14.29
C CYS A 631 12.83 26.90 15.41
N ASN A 632 13.08 28.07 16.00
CA ASN A 632 12.32 28.68 17.10
C ASN A 632 12.28 27.87 18.42
N LEU A 633 13.10 26.81 18.54
CA LEU A 633 13.33 26.11 19.80
C LEU A 633 14.32 26.90 20.67
N HIS A 634 13.80 27.59 21.68
CA HIS A 634 14.56 28.33 22.69
C HIS A 634 14.56 27.58 24.04
N SER A 635 13.38 27.14 24.46
CA SER A 635 13.13 26.43 25.73
C SER A 635 12.45 25.10 25.43
N PRO A 636 13.16 23.97 25.45
CA PRO A 636 12.57 22.66 25.12
C PRO A 636 11.53 22.20 26.16
N ILE A 637 10.70 21.23 25.76
CA ILE A 637 9.85 20.41 26.65
C ILE A 637 10.65 20.00 27.89
N SER A 638 10.04 20.18 29.07
CA SER A 638 10.66 19.83 30.34
C SER A 638 10.50 18.33 30.65
N ALA A 639 11.43 17.77 31.44
CA ALA A 639 11.32 16.39 31.91
C ALA A 639 9.99 16.13 32.66
N SER A 640 9.49 17.10 33.43
CA SER A 640 8.19 17.01 34.13
C SER A 640 6.96 17.16 33.21
N GLU A 641 7.11 17.71 32.01
CA GLU A 641 6.08 17.66 30.99
C GLU A 641 6.04 16.28 30.32
N LEU A 642 7.21 15.71 30.03
CA LEU A 642 7.35 14.37 29.46
C LEU A 642 6.91 13.27 30.44
N GLU A 643 7.27 13.39 31.72
CA GLU A 643 6.91 12.47 32.80
C GLU A 643 5.40 12.32 32.93
N ARG A 644 4.62 13.41 32.80
CA ARG A 644 3.15 13.37 32.86
C ARG A 644 2.50 12.53 31.77
N VAL A 645 3.16 12.38 30.61
CA VAL A 645 2.71 11.49 29.53
C VAL A 645 3.18 10.06 29.78
N LEU A 646 4.46 9.89 30.16
CA LEU A 646 5.07 8.59 30.41
C LEU A 646 4.45 7.84 31.60
N SER A 647 4.06 8.54 32.66
CA SER A 647 3.46 7.95 33.86
C SER A 647 1.99 7.55 33.70
N ALA A 648 1.36 7.85 32.56
CA ALA A 648 -0.09 7.66 32.40
C ALA A 648 -0.52 6.19 32.29
N ASN A 649 0.35 5.30 31.79
CA ASN A 649 0.11 3.85 31.65
C ASN A 649 1.43 3.04 31.72
N SER A 650 2.33 3.35 32.64
CA SER A 650 3.59 2.60 32.79
C SER A 650 4.08 2.60 34.24
N ASP A 651 4.72 1.50 34.64
CA ASP A 651 5.33 1.40 35.97
C ASP A 651 6.47 2.43 36.12
N SER A 652 6.74 2.83 37.37
CA SER A 652 7.72 3.87 37.70
C SER A 652 9.14 3.54 37.21
N ALA A 653 9.48 2.26 37.07
CA ALA A 653 10.76 1.80 36.53
C ALA A 653 10.90 2.13 35.03
N ASP A 654 9.87 1.91 34.22
CA ASP A 654 9.92 2.14 32.78
C ASP A 654 9.75 3.63 32.43
N THR A 655 8.93 4.35 33.21
CA THR A 655 8.89 5.82 33.20
C THR A 655 10.30 6.40 33.41
N LYS A 656 11.03 5.89 34.41
CA LYS A 656 12.40 6.32 34.70
C LYS A 656 13.39 5.98 33.57
N LYS A 657 13.31 4.79 32.96
CA LYS A 657 14.15 4.43 31.80
C LYS A 657 13.89 5.35 30.59
N ALA A 658 12.62 5.69 30.34
CA ALA A 658 12.25 6.58 29.24
C ALA A 658 12.74 8.02 29.48
N LEU A 659 12.65 8.53 30.71
CA LEU A 659 13.25 9.83 31.08
C LEU A 659 14.79 9.82 30.96
N ASP A 660 15.45 8.72 31.37
CA ASP A 660 16.90 8.56 31.21
C ASP A 660 17.32 8.56 29.73
N ALA A 661 16.51 7.95 28.86
CA ALA A 661 16.69 8.00 27.42
C ALA A 661 16.49 9.42 26.85
N PHE A 662 15.51 10.19 27.35
CA PHE A 662 15.37 11.60 26.96
C PHE A 662 16.62 12.42 27.29
N GLU A 663 17.12 12.33 28.54
CA GLU A 663 18.22 13.16 29.01
C GLU A 663 19.59 12.76 28.44
N LYS A 664 19.87 11.46 28.30
CA LYS A 664 21.21 10.96 27.90
C LYS A 664 21.31 10.58 26.43
N ARG A 665 20.21 10.16 25.81
CA ARG A 665 20.24 9.58 24.45
C ARG A 665 19.75 10.55 23.40
N LEU A 666 18.87 11.51 23.68
CA LEU A 666 18.36 12.45 22.68
C LEU A 666 19.09 13.79 22.69
N ARG A 667 19.32 14.36 21.51
CA ARG A 667 19.77 15.74 21.32
C ARG A 667 18.82 16.46 20.38
N LEU A 668 18.16 17.51 20.86
CA LEU A 668 17.36 18.43 20.05
C LEU A 668 18.21 19.67 19.74
N PRO A 669 18.76 19.84 18.52
CA PRO A 669 19.57 21.01 18.19
C PRO A 669 18.69 22.25 18.23
N LYS A 670 19.13 23.31 18.91
CA LYS A 670 18.33 24.52 19.13
C LYS A 670 18.47 25.50 17.97
N HIS A 671 17.62 26.53 17.92
CA HIS A 671 17.64 27.56 16.87
C HIS A 671 19.01 28.24 16.65
N LYS A 672 19.90 28.27 17.65
CA LYS A 672 21.28 28.82 17.55
C LYS A 672 22.32 27.83 16.99
N GLU A 673 21.95 26.56 16.80
CA GLU A 673 22.78 25.48 16.25
C GLU A 673 22.22 25.11 14.86
N PRO A 674 22.52 25.89 13.80
CA PRO A 674 21.81 25.81 12.50
C PRO A 674 21.83 24.41 11.88
N SER A 675 22.92 23.67 12.09
CA SER A 675 23.00 22.24 11.78
C SER A 675 24.01 21.53 12.68
N VAL A 676 23.88 20.22 12.78
CA VAL A 676 24.77 19.31 13.51
C VAL A 676 25.12 18.10 12.63
N PRO A 677 26.33 17.54 12.71
CA PRO A 677 26.66 16.30 12.02
C PRO A 677 25.87 15.13 12.63
N LEU A 678 25.48 14.16 11.81
CA LEU A 678 24.80 12.94 12.28
C LEU A 678 25.78 11.95 12.93
N SER A 679 26.96 11.80 12.34
CA SER A 679 28.00 10.89 12.81
C SER A 679 29.35 11.61 12.95
N ASN A 680 30.09 11.26 14.00
CA ASN A 680 31.52 11.60 14.09
C ASN A 680 32.30 10.73 13.07
N SER A 681 33.19 11.38 12.32
CA SER A 681 34.00 10.75 11.27
C SER A 681 34.78 9.53 11.79
N GLY A 682 34.42 8.33 11.32
CA GLY A 682 35.12 7.08 11.68
C GLY A 682 34.26 5.82 11.74
N SER A 683 32.92 5.93 11.77
CA SER A 683 32.03 4.76 11.74
C SER A 683 32.03 4.07 10.37
N THR A 684 32.14 2.74 10.36
CA THR A 684 31.99 1.91 9.15
C THR A 684 30.52 1.64 8.79
N CYS A 685 29.59 1.81 9.74
CA CYS A 685 28.16 1.61 9.54
C CYS A 685 27.58 2.62 8.52
N ARG A 686 26.41 2.29 7.96
CA ARG A 686 25.60 3.26 7.19
C ARG A 686 24.98 4.25 8.17
N ARG A 687 24.83 5.51 7.77
CA ARG A 687 23.99 6.46 8.52
C ARG A 687 22.52 6.09 8.36
N VAL A 688 21.73 6.10 9.43
CA VAL A 688 20.31 5.71 9.41
C VAL A 688 19.44 6.76 10.11
N ALA A 689 18.34 7.13 9.46
CA ALA A 689 17.38 8.08 9.98
C ALA A 689 15.95 7.53 9.89
N LEU A 690 15.13 7.85 10.89
CA LEU A 690 13.68 7.66 10.84
C LEU A 690 13.02 8.98 10.43
N THR A 691 11.92 8.90 9.70
CA THR A 691 11.00 10.03 9.51
C THR A 691 9.58 9.59 9.85
N ASN A 692 8.92 10.39 10.69
CA ASN A 692 7.58 10.12 11.22
C ASN A 692 6.53 11.04 10.58
N SER A 693 5.31 10.55 10.41
CA SER A 693 4.17 11.39 10.05
C SER A 693 2.86 10.80 10.56
N PHE A 694 2.12 11.60 11.33
CA PHE A 694 0.89 11.19 12.02
C PHE A 694 -0.26 12.09 11.58
N GLY A 695 -1.36 11.50 11.12
CA GLY A 695 -2.50 12.20 10.52
C GLY A 695 -3.75 12.15 11.39
N PHE A 696 -4.64 13.13 11.20
CA PHE A 696 -6.02 13.08 11.70
C PHE A 696 -6.72 11.77 11.29
N GLY A 697 -7.64 11.30 12.13
CA GLY A 697 -8.11 9.91 12.14
C GLY A 697 -7.16 8.95 12.85
N GLY A 698 -6.03 9.44 13.40
CA GLY A 698 -5.04 8.63 14.10
C GLY A 698 -4.29 7.69 13.18
N THR A 699 -3.90 8.15 11.98
CA THR A 699 -3.23 7.33 10.95
C THR A 699 -1.73 7.61 10.95
N ASN A 700 -0.91 6.60 11.22
CA ASN A 700 0.51 6.78 11.52
C ASN A 700 1.40 6.03 10.52
N GLY A 701 2.47 6.69 10.08
CA GLY A 701 3.50 6.06 9.27
C GLY A 701 4.91 6.50 9.67
N THR A 702 5.85 5.57 9.55
CA THR A 702 7.29 5.80 9.75
C THR A 702 8.06 5.16 8.60
N LEU A 703 9.02 5.89 8.03
CA LEU A 703 10.02 5.35 7.09
C LEU A 703 11.39 5.29 7.75
N VAL A 704 12.17 4.26 7.42
CA VAL A 704 13.59 4.14 7.75
C VAL A 704 14.40 4.35 6.47
N ILE A 705 15.22 5.41 6.46
CA ILE A 705 16.04 5.82 5.31
C ILE A 705 17.51 5.76 5.72
N ALA A 706 18.33 5.11 4.89
CA ALA A 706 19.75 4.92 5.14
C ALA A 706 20.62 5.57 4.06
N GLU A 707 21.86 5.90 4.41
CA GLU A 707 22.93 6.16 3.46
C GLU A 707 23.02 5.01 2.44
N TRP A 708 22.99 5.34 1.15
CA TRP A 708 23.24 4.36 0.10
C TRP A 708 24.70 3.91 0.14
N LYS A 709 24.89 2.59 0.15
CA LYS A 709 26.15 1.92 -0.21
C LYS A 709 25.77 0.83 -1.22
N GLU A 710 26.69 0.53 -2.13
CA GLU A 710 26.45 -0.44 -3.22
C GLU A 710 25.99 -1.81 -2.72
#